data_AF-A0A921F3F5-F1
#
_entry.id   AF-A0A921F3F5-F1
#
_cell.length_a   1.000
_cell.length_b   1.000
_cell.length_c   1.000
_cell.angle_alpha   90.00
_cell.angle_beta   90.00
_cell.angle_gamma   90.00
#
_symmetry.space_group_name_H-M   'P 1'
#
loop_
_entity.id
_entity.type
_entity.pdbx_description
1 polymer ?
#
loop_
_entity_poly.entity_id
_entity_poly.type
_entity_poly.pdbx_seq_one_letter_code
_entity_poly.pdbx_strand_id
1 'polypeptide(L)'
;LPDSRPDWGTVEADLEDMVVIVGTGELGPYGSARTRFEAEVSGELSAAGIVELAWSTGLIEWEDGPKPGWVLTENSEPIAEADIAERLREEVMARVGIRRYADDGEMLAGTSPALSSVFLDEDLSFVASDEAEARAYAEADPGNTAVEFDAEAGEWTVTRKAGTEIRVPRRTTLTRVVGGQIPTGFDPAAWGIPAEMVDSIDRVAAWNLVATVDAFLSSGFSPAELLSNVHPADVANTQGTGMGGMSAMRSLYIDGILGRPRQGDILQEALPNVVAAHVMQSYVGGYGSMVHPVAACATAAVSVEEGFDKIRGGKAEFVVAGGFDDLSIEGIQGFADMSATADSAEMAAKGIDERYYSRAGDRRRGGFVESQGGGTVLLARGDVAAELGLPVHGVVAWAASYADGAHTSIPAPGLGALGAGRGGSRSQLARNLAKLGMTADDLAFVSKHDTSTKANDPNEADLHERLAEALGRTAGNPLFVVSQKTLTGHSKGGAAAFQLTGLCQVLRSGVLPPNRSLDCLDDAMAGAEHLVWPRQPLRLGESMPLRGALLTSLGFGHVSGLIAVAHPEAFYRAVEAQRGAETAEAARERAAVREREGAWTRVRGIYGGAPLYERPVARRLGEGSAAEIKDLEAAMLLSPDSRADADGVLSASGGLIGRHSVGQE
;
A
#
# COMPACT_ATOMS: atom_id res chain seq x y z
N LEU A 1 -11.51 -0.01 -24.93
CA LEU A 1 -12.59 -0.97 -24.62
C LEU A 1 -13.87 -0.43 -25.26
N PRO A 2 -14.79 -1.28 -25.75
CA PRO A 2 -16.11 -0.82 -26.20
C PRO A 2 -16.81 -0.04 -25.09
N ASP A 3 -17.78 0.80 -25.49
CA ASP A 3 -18.49 1.72 -24.61
C ASP A 3 -19.46 1.00 -23.65
N SER A 4 -18.90 0.24 -22.71
CA SER A 4 -19.63 -0.52 -21.69
C SER A 4 -20.01 0.34 -20.48
N ARG A 5 -20.27 1.64 -20.69
CA ARG A 5 -20.63 2.58 -19.63
C ARG A 5 -21.94 2.12 -18.98
N PRO A 6 -22.04 2.07 -17.64
CA PRO A 6 -23.32 1.90 -17.00
C PRO A 6 -24.25 3.04 -17.40
N ASP A 7 -25.51 2.72 -17.67
CA ASP A 7 -26.55 3.76 -17.71
C ASP A 7 -26.59 4.47 -16.36
N TRP A 8 -26.70 5.80 -16.41
CA TRP A 8 -26.58 6.63 -15.24
C TRP A 8 -27.65 7.71 -15.25
N GLY A 9 -28.36 7.82 -14.13
CA GLY A 9 -29.34 8.88 -13.93
C GLY A 9 -28.69 10.23 -13.65
N THR A 10 -29.49 11.17 -13.17
CA THR A 10 -29.01 12.50 -12.78
C THR A 10 -28.07 12.42 -11.58
N VAL A 11 -26.96 13.16 -11.63
CA VAL A 11 -26.04 13.38 -10.51
C VAL A 11 -26.25 14.79 -9.98
N GLU A 12 -26.54 14.91 -8.69
CA GLU A 12 -26.79 16.19 -7.99
C GLU A 12 -25.55 16.70 -7.25
N ALA A 13 -24.49 15.90 -7.14
CA ALA A 13 -23.27 16.30 -6.48
C ALA A 13 -22.49 17.34 -7.31
N ASP A 14 -22.14 18.46 -6.67
CA ASP A 14 -21.27 19.48 -7.25
C ASP A 14 -19.83 18.98 -7.39
N LEU A 15 -19.11 19.44 -8.42
CA LEU A 15 -17.72 18.99 -8.68
C LEU A 15 -16.77 19.41 -7.55
N GLU A 16 -17.00 20.56 -6.92
CA GLU A 16 -16.22 21.07 -5.79
C GLU A 16 -16.43 20.24 -4.50
N ASP A 17 -17.58 19.58 -4.37
CA ASP A 17 -17.89 18.70 -3.23
C ASP A 17 -17.52 17.22 -3.49
N MET A 18 -17.16 16.89 -4.74
CA MET A 18 -16.90 15.53 -5.18
C MET A 18 -15.44 15.16 -4.94
N VAL A 19 -15.21 13.98 -4.35
CA VAL A 19 -13.87 13.40 -4.18
C VAL A 19 -13.71 12.23 -5.15
N VAL A 20 -12.71 12.32 -6.01
CA VAL A 20 -12.43 11.31 -7.03
C VAL A 20 -11.07 10.68 -6.83
N ILE A 21 -10.98 9.37 -7.09
CA ILE A 21 -9.71 8.65 -7.18
C ILE A 21 -9.20 8.87 -8.60
N VAL A 22 -8.11 9.62 -8.75
CA VAL A 22 -7.55 9.96 -10.06
C VAL A 22 -6.40 9.06 -10.47
N GLY A 23 -5.77 8.37 -9.52
CA GLY A 23 -4.65 7.48 -9.76
C GLY A 23 -4.46 6.46 -8.64
N THR A 24 -3.95 5.28 -8.99
CA THR A 24 -3.66 4.20 -8.03
C THR A 24 -2.39 3.49 -8.42
N GLY A 25 -1.52 3.22 -7.45
CA GLY A 25 -0.33 2.40 -7.61
C GLY A 25 -0.18 1.48 -6.40
N GLU A 26 0.34 0.27 -6.60
CA GLU A 26 0.58 -0.67 -5.52
C GLU A 26 1.88 -1.42 -5.76
N LEU A 27 2.49 -1.87 -4.67
CA LEU A 27 3.57 -2.83 -4.69
C LEU A 27 3.23 -3.91 -3.66
N GLY A 28 2.97 -5.11 -4.15
CA GLY A 28 2.56 -6.26 -3.34
C GLY A 28 3.18 -7.57 -3.84
N PRO A 29 2.69 -8.73 -3.39
CA PRO A 29 3.35 -9.99 -3.71
C PRO A 29 3.38 -10.36 -5.20
N TYR A 30 2.51 -9.78 -6.00
CA TYR A 30 2.50 -9.94 -7.46
C TYR A 30 3.15 -8.77 -8.19
N GLY A 31 3.90 -7.91 -7.52
CA GLY A 31 4.46 -6.69 -8.09
C GLY A 31 3.42 -5.57 -8.11
N SER A 32 3.14 -5.04 -9.30
CA SER A 32 2.25 -3.90 -9.48
C SER A 32 0.76 -4.27 -9.52
N ALA A 33 -0.10 -3.23 -9.57
CA ALA A 33 -1.54 -3.39 -9.70
C ALA A 33 -1.95 -4.13 -10.99
N ARG A 34 -1.14 -4.03 -12.05
CA ARG A 34 -1.41 -4.63 -13.36
C ARG A 34 -1.24 -6.14 -13.28
N THR A 35 -0.07 -6.59 -12.85
CA THR A 35 0.28 -8.00 -12.70
C THR A 35 -0.55 -8.67 -11.61
N ARG A 36 -0.82 -7.97 -10.50
CA ARG A 36 -1.74 -8.47 -9.46
C ARG A 36 -3.14 -8.70 -10.02
N PHE A 37 -3.71 -7.75 -10.76
CA PHE A 37 -5.07 -7.91 -11.31
C PHE A 37 -5.17 -9.03 -12.34
N GLU A 38 -4.15 -9.22 -13.20
CA GLU A 38 -4.08 -10.38 -14.09
C GLU A 38 -4.12 -11.69 -13.30
N ALA A 39 -3.25 -11.84 -12.30
CA ALA A 39 -3.23 -13.02 -11.43
C ALA A 39 -4.53 -13.20 -10.64
N GLU A 40 -5.15 -12.11 -10.19
CA GLU A 40 -6.41 -12.12 -9.45
C GLU A 40 -7.56 -12.59 -10.33
N VAL A 41 -7.62 -12.16 -11.58
CA VAL A 41 -8.72 -12.50 -12.50
C VAL A 41 -8.49 -13.81 -13.22
N SER A 42 -7.33 -14.06 -13.82
CA SER A 42 -7.07 -15.24 -14.66
C SER A 42 -6.36 -16.35 -13.90
N GLY A 43 -5.53 -16.02 -12.90
CA GLY A 43 -4.61 -16.95 -12.24
C GLY A 43 -3.26 -17.08 -12.94
N GLU A 44 -3.06 -16.33 -14.03
CA GLU A 44 -1.88 -16.34 -14.88
C GLU A 44 -1.42 -14.90 -15.18
N LEU A 45 -0.15 -14.77 -15.58
CA LEU A 45 0.42 -13.50 -16.04
C LEU A 45 0.57 -13.49 -17.56
N SER A 46 0.25 -12.36 -18.18
CA SER A 46 0.51 -12.11 -19.60
C SER A 46 2.01 -12.03 -19.90
N ALA A 47 2.40 -12.07 -21.17
CA ALA A 47 3.81 -11.88 -21.55
C ALA A 47 4.35 -10.53 -21.06
N ALA A 48 3.53 -9.47 -21.15
CA ALA A 48 3.88 -8.15 -20.63
C ALA A 48 4.06 -8.17 -19.10
N GLY A 49 3.20 -8.89 -18.38
CA GLY A 49 3.34 -9.06 -16.93
C GLY A 49 4.62 -9.81 -16.54
N ILE A 50 5.01 -10.83 -17.31
CA ILE A 50 6.30 -11.52 -17.11
C ILE A 50 7.48 -10.60 -17.38
N VAL A 51 7.45 -9.80 -18.45
CA VAL A 51 8.51 -8.81 -18.74
C VAL A 51 8.62 -7.76 -17.63
N GLU A 52 7.50 -7.20 -17.16
CA GLU A 52 7.48 -6.19 -16.09
C GLU A 52 8.10 -6.75 -14.80
N LEU A 53 7.76 -7.98 -14.41
CA LEU A 53 8.34 -8.60 -13.23
C LEU A 53 9.79 -9.02 -13.42
N ALA A 54 10.16 -9.57 -14.58
CA ALA A 54 11.55 -9.91 -14.87
C ALA A 54 12.46 -8.68 -14.80
N TRP A 55 12.02 -7.56 -15.36
CA TRP A 55 12.73 -6.28 -15.29
C TRP A 55 12.84 -5.77 -13.85
N SER A 56 11.70 -5.64 -13.16
CA SER A 56 11.68 -5.07 -11.81
C SER A 56 12.36 -5.94 -10.75
N THR A 57 12.61 -7.21 -11.04
CA THR A 57 13.34 -8.15 -10.16
C THR A 57 14.78 -8.41 -10.59
N GLY A 58 15.29 -7.67 -11.57
CA GLY A 58 16.69 -7.76 -12.03
C GLY A 58 17.03 -9.08 -12.72
N LEU A 59 16.06 -9.76 -13.34
CA LEU A 59 16.32 -10.94 -14.18
C LEU A 59 16.74 -10.54 -15.59
N ILE A 60 16.22 -9.40 -16.06
CA ILE A 60 16.58 -8.80 -17.33
C ILE A 60 16.87 -7.32 -17.13
N GLU A 61 17.75 -6.80 -17.96
CA GLU A 61 18.01 -5.37 -18.09
C GLU A 61 18.03 -4.98 -19.56
N TRP A 62 17.78 -3.70 -19.81
CA TRP A 62 17.87 -3.14 -21.15
C TRP A 62 19.25 -2.52 -21.35
N GLU A 63 19.96 -2.96 -22.38
CA GLU A 63 21.24 -2.36 -22.79
C GLU A 63 21.06 -1.56 -24.09
N ASP A 64 21.59 -0.34 -24.15
CA ASP A 64 21.50 0.53 -25.33
C ASP A 64 22.60 0.27 -26.39
N GLY A 65 23.68 -0.44 -26.05
CA GLY A 65 24.83 -0.59 -26.96
C GLY A 65 25.58 -1.90 -26.79
N PRO A 66 26.15 -2.48 -27.87
CA PRO A 66 26.22 -1.98 -29.26
C PRO A 66 24.95 -2.18 -30.10
N LYS A 67 23.98 -2.97 -29.63
CA LYS A 67 22.65 -3.12 -30.23
C LYS A 67 21.61 -3.05 -29.11
N PRO A 68 20.67 -2.09 -29.14
CA PRO A 68 19.62 -2.00 -28.12
C PRO A 68 18.84 -3.31 -27.98
N GLY A 69 18.65 -3.77 -26.74
CA GLY A 69 17.86 -4.95 -26.47
C GLY A 69 17.96 -5.45 -25.03
N TRP A 70 17.16 -6.48 -24.76
CA TRP A 70 17.15 -7.18 -23.48
C TRP A 70 18.35 -8.10 -23.36
N VAL A 71 18.97 -8.11 -22.17
CA VAL A 71 19.96 -9.10 -21.77
C VAL A 71 19.54 -9.74 -20.45
N LEU A 72 20.01 -10.96 -20.20
CA LEU A 72 19.91 -11.60 -18.90
C LEU A 72 20.94 -10.98 -17.95
N THR A 73 20.51 -10.47 -16.82
CA THR A 73 21.40 -9.75 -15.88
C THR A 73 22.49 -10.64 -15.29
N GLU A 74 22.27 -11.96 -15.17
CA GLU A 74 23.25 -12.90 -14.59
C GLU A 74 24.54 -13.02 -15.43
N ASN A 75 24.43 -12.94 -16.76
CA ASN A 75 25.52 -13.29 -17.68
C ASN A 75 25.67 -12.34 -18.88
N SER A 76 24.84 -11.29 -18.96
CA SER A 76 24.75 -10.34 -20.07
C SER A 76 24.47 -10.98 -21.43
N GLU A 77 23.86 -12.17 -21.45
CA GLU A 77 23.47 -12.84 -22.70
C GLU A 77 22.22 -12.16 -23.30
N PRO A 78 22.23 -11.76 -24.60
CA PRO A 78 21.06 -11.20 -25.24
C PRO A 78 19.87 -12.18 -25.25
N ILE A 79 18.67 -11.66 -24.98
CA ILE A 79 17.42 -12.40 -25.05
C ILE A 79 16.42 -11.63 -25.93
N ALA A 80 15.78 -12.32 -26.88
CA ALA A 80 14.72 -11.69 -27.66
C ALA A 80 13.47 -11.52 -26.80
N GLU A 81 12.78 -10.37 -26.91
CA GLU A 81 11.60 -10.07 -26.10
C GLU A 81 10.52 -11.16 -26.17
N ALA A 82 10.31 -11.71 -27.37
CA ALA A 82 9.36 -12.80 -27.61
C ALA A 82 9.67 -14.08 -26.82
N ASP A 83 10.93 -14.30 -26.45
CA ASP A 83 11.39 -15.48 -25.74
C ASP A 83 11.34 -15.30 -24.22
N ILE A 84 11.27 -14.06 -23.71
CA ILE A 84 11.31 -13.75 -22.27
C ILE A 84 10.17 -14.47 -21.54
N ALA A 85 8.95 -14.37 -22.06
CA ALA A 85 7.76 -14.93 -21.43
C ALA A 85 7.72 -16.46 -21.44
N GLU A 86 8.45 -17.12 -22.35
CA GLU A 86 8.59 -18.58 -22.37
C GLU A 86 9.73 -19.02 -21.45
N ARG A 87 10.89 -18.35 -21.55
CA ARG A 87 12.12 -18.74 -20.83
C ARG A 87 12.09 -18.41 -19.35
N LEU A 88 11.51 -17.28 -18.95
CA LEU A 88 11.59 -16.77 -17.57
C LEU A 88 10.30 -16.93 -16.76
N ARG A 89 9.21 -17.43 -17.37
CA ARG A 89 7.91 -17.52 -16.68
C ARG A 89 7.95 -18.38 -15.42
N GLU A 90 8.57 -19.55 -15.48
CA GLU A 90 8.64 -20.42 -14.30
C GLU A 90 9.39 -19.73 -13.15
N GLU A 91 10.52 -19.11 -13.45
CA GLU A 91 11.32 -18.38 -12.48
C GLU A 91 10.58 -17.16 -11.90
N VAL A 92 9.95 -16.34 -12.76
CA VAL A 92 9.13 -15.21 -12.31
C VAL A 92 7.99 -15.67 -11.42
N MET A 93 7.27 -16.74 -11.81
CA MET A 93 6.15 -17.26 -11.03
C MET A 93 6.60 -17.83 -9.68
N ALA A 94 7.80 -18.40 -9.57
CA ALA A 94 8.37 -18.87 -8.31
C ALA A 94 8.75 -17.71 -7.34
N ARG A 95 8.95 -16.50 -7.88
CA ARG A 95 9.37 -15.31 -7.13
C ARG A 95 8.21 -14.45 -6.65
N VAL A 96 6.96 -14.78 -6.93
CA VAL A 96 5.78 -13.95 -6.62
C VAL A 96 4.73 -14.67 -5.77
N GLY A 97 3.79 -13.90 -5.23
CA GLY A 97 2.62 -14.39 -4.50
C GLY A 97 2.90 -14.86 -3.08
N ILE A 98 1.94 -15.60 -2.53
CA ILE A 98 2.07 -16.31 -1.26
C ILE A 98 2.96 -17.52 -1.48
N ARG A 99 4.11 -17.53 -0.79
CA ARG A 99 5.12 -18.58 -0.90
C ARG A 99 5.88 -18.72 0.41
N ARG A 100 6.72 -19.74 0.51
CA ARG A 100 7.62 -19.90 1.65
C ARG A 100 8.49 -18.64 1.84
N TYR A 101 8.69 -18.20 3.07
CA TYR A 101 9.55 -17.06 3.37
C TYR A 101 10.96 -17.31 2.82
N ALA A 102 11.43 -16.36 2.02
CA ALA A 102 12.83 -16.28 1.63
C ALA A 102 13.69 -15.90 2.83
N ASP A 103 15.00 -16.12 2.70
CA ASP A 103 15.94 -15.62 3.69
C ASP A 103 15.94 -14.09 3.70
N ASP A 104 15.80 -13.48 4.87
CA ASP A 104 15.71 -12.04 5.07
C ASP A 104 16.32 -11.64 6.42
N GLY A 105 17.41 -10.88 6.39
CA GLY A 105 18.21 -10.54 7.57
C GLY A 105 18.68 -11.80 8.32
N GLU A 106 18.26 -11.95 9.59
CA GLU A 106 18.62 -13.10 10.42
C GLU A 106 17.63 -14.30 10.28
N MET A 107 16.57 -14.14 9.48
CA MET A 107 15.64 -15.21 9.14
C MET A 107 16.27 -16.06 8.04
N LEU A 108 16.71 -17.26 8.39
CA LEU A 108 17.38 -18.18 7.46
C LEU A 108 16.71 -19.54 7.52
N ALA A 109 16.39 -20.12 6.37
CA ALA A 109 15.78 -21.44 6.23
C ALA A 109 14.55 -21.66 7.16
N GLY A 110 13.70 -20.63 7.30
CA GLY A 110 12.49 -20.68 8.15
C GLY A 110 12.80 -20.77 9.65
N THR A 111 13.91 -20.20 10.10
CA THR A 111 14.30 -20.16 11.51
C THR A 111 14.66 -18.74 11.95
N SER A 112 14.51 -18.43 13.23
CA SER A 112 14.88 -17.16 13.85
C SER A 112 15.99 -17.33 14.91
N PRO A 113 16.81 -16.29 15.15
CA PRO A 113 17.78 -16.30 16.24
C PRO A 113 17.09 -16.27 17.61
N ALA A 114 17.65 -17.01 18.57
CA ALA A 114 17.27 -16.94 19.97
C ALA A 114 18.52 -17.10 20.84
N LEU A 115 18.49 -16.50 22.03
CA LEU A 115 19.57 -16.65 23.02
C LEU A 115 19.11 -17.59 24.13
N SER A 116 19.97 -18.51 24.53
CA SER A 116 19.74 -19.41 25.68
C SER A 116 20.67 -19.06 26.82
N SER A 117 20.17 -19.12 28.04
CA SER A 117 20.98 -18.98 29.25
C SER A 117 21.82 -20.24 29.46
N VAL A 118 23.12 -20.05 29.65
CA VAL A 118 24.09 -21.05 30.08
C VAL A 118 24.91 -20.43 31.20
N PHE A 119 25.41 -21.24 32.14
CA PHE A 119 26.24 -20.75 33.24
C PHE A 119 27.67 -21.22 33.02
N LEU A 120 28.65 -20.35 33.27
CA LEU A 120 30.07 -20.71 33.16
C LEU A 120 30.42 -21.81 34.16
N ASP A 121 31.05 -22.88 33.70
CA ASP A 121 31.56 -23.95 34.58
C ASP A 121 32.87 -23.55 35.28
N GLU A 122 33.67 -22.72 34.61
CA GLU A 122 34.98 -22.23 35.06
C GLU A 122 35.08 -20.71 34.81
N ASP A 123 36.03 -20.06 35.49
CA ASP A 123 36.32 -18.65 35.28
C ASP A 123 36.76 -18.40 33.82
N LEU A 124 36.22 -17.36 33.20
CA LEU A 124 36.54 -16.93 31.84
C LEU A 124 37.19 -15.55 31.86
N SER A 125 38.46 -15.48 31.46
CA SER A 125 39.21 -14.23 31.37
C SER A 125 39.37 -13.74 29.93
N PHE A 126 39.26 -12.43 29.72
CA PHE A 126 39.52 -11.77 28.44
C PHE A 126 40.10 -10.37 28.65
N VAL A 127 40.73 -9.81 27.62
CA VAL A 127 41.36 -8.49 27.65
C VAL A 127 40.36 -7.43 27.22
N ALA A 128 40.20 -6.38 28.02
CA ALA A 128 39.43 -5.19 27.66
C ALA A 128 40.33 -4.16 26.94
N SER A 129 39.75 -3.33 26.09
CA SER A 129 40.49 -2.34 25.30
C SER A 129 41.13 -1.24 26.15
N ASP A 130 40.50 -0.86 27.26
CA ASP A 130 41.01 0.11 28.22
C ASP A 130 40.45 -0.10 29.65
N GLU A 131 40.90 0.72 30.59
CA GLU A 131 40.43 0.67 31.99
C GLU A 131 38.94 0.94 32.11
N ALA A 132 38.40 1.85 31.31
CA ALA A 132 37.00 2.27 31.41
C ALA A 132 36.09 1.12 30.97
N GLU A 133 36.41 0.45 29.87
CA GLU A 133 35.70 -0.74 29.42
C GLU A 133 35.79 -1.88 30.45
N ALA A 134 36.99 -2.14 30.98
CA ALA A 134 37.18 -3.18 32.00
C ALA A 134 36.29 -2.93 33.23
N ARG A 135 36.28 -1.69 33.74
CA ARG A 135 35.44 -1.29 34.88
C ARG A 135 33.94 -1.35 34.56
N ALA A 136 33.53 -1.06 33.32
CA ALA A 136 32.14 -1.18 32.90
C ALA A 136 31.63 -2.62 32.99
N TYR A 137 32.44 -3.63 32.62
CA TYR A 137 32.07 -5.04 32.81
C TYR A 137 31.88 -5.40 34.30
N ALA A 138 32.75 -4.88 35.18
CA ALA A 138 32.61 -5.09 36.62
C ALA A 138 31.38 -4.38 37.20
N GLU A 139 31.03 -3.19 36.71
CA GLU A 139 29.82 -2.48 37.13
C GLU A 139 28.54 -3.20 36.70
N ALA A 140 28.53 -3.79 35.51
CA ALA A 140 27.37 -4.52 34.98
C ALA A 140 27.04 -5.79 35.77
N ASP A 141 28.05 -6.47 36.35
CA ASP A 141 27.85 -7.63 37.23
C ASP A 141 28.97 -7.73 38.30
N PRO A 142 28.86 -6.94 39.39
CA PRO A 142 29.93 -6.81 40.38
C PRO A 142 30.20 -8.09 41.19
N GLY A 143 29.19 -8.95 41.35
CA GLY A 143 29.34 -10.20 42.11
C GLY A 143 30.18 -11.23 41.36
N ASN A 144 30.01 -11.28 40.03
CA ASN A 144 30.58 -12.33 39.19
C ASN A 144 31.70 -11.86 38.26
N THR A 145 32.19 -10.63 38.41
CA THR A 145 33.27 -10.08 37.58
C THR A 145 34.43 -9.58 38.43
N ALA A 146 35.65 -9.94 38.05
CA ALA A 146 36.89 -9.38 38.58
C ALA A 146 37.66 -8.65 37.47
N VAL A 147 38.38 -7.60 37.82
CA VAL A 147 39.17 -6.78 36.89
C VAL A 147 40.55 -6.58 37.47
N GLU A 148 41.58 -6.88 36.69
CA GLU A 148 42.98 -6.79 37.09
C GLU A 148 43.79 -6.11 35.97
N PHE A 149 44.74 -5.25 36.36
CA PHE A 149 45.69 -4.66 35.43
C PHE A 149 46.99 -5.47 35.45
N ASP A 150 47.36 -6.04 34.31
CA ASP A 150 48.65 -6.68 34.13
C ASP A 150 49.69 -5.62 33.77
N ALA A 151 50.56 -5.29 34.72
CA ALA A 151 51.59 -4.29 34.53
C ALA A 151 52.73 -4.73 33.59
N GLU A 152 52.92 -6.04 33.36
CA GLU A 152 53.93 -6.57 32.44
C GLU A 152 53.42 -6.56 30.99
N ALA A 153 52.15 -6.94 30.78
CA ALA A 153 51.50 -6.89 29.48
C ALA A 153 50.99 -5.49 29.10
N GLY A 154 50.72 -4.63 30.09
CA GLY A 154 50.11 -3.32 29.90
C GLY A 154 48.61 -3.38 29.56
N GLU A 155 47.93 -4.45 29.98
CA GLU A 155 46.56 -4.79 29.57
C GLU A 155 45.62 -4.91 30.78
N TRP A 156 44.33 -4.61 30.57
CA TRP A 156 43.29 -4.85 31.57
C TRP A 156 42.59 -6.17 31.30
N THR A 157 42.69 -7.11 32.25
CA THR A 157 42.02 -8.40 32.18
C THR A 157 40.71 -8.37 32.97
N VAL A 158 39.63 -8.79 32.32
CA VAL A 158 38.30 -9.00 32.90
C VAL A 158 38.08 -10.49 33.07
N THR A 159 37.74 -10.94 34.28
CA THR A 159 37.42 -12.33 34.59
C THR A 159 35.97 -12.47 35.02
N ARG A 160 35.19 -13.21 34.25
CA ARG A 160 33.82 -13.63 34.60
C ARG A 160 33.90 -14.95 35.36
N LYS A 161 33.39 -14.99 36.59
CA LYS A 161 33.55 -16.14 37.49
C LYS A 161 32.69 -17.33 37.05
N ALA A 162 33.09 -18.54 37.45
CA ALA A 162 32.23 -19.71 37.39
C ALA A 162 30.86 -19.42 38.05
N GLY A 163 29.78 -19.92 37.44
CA GLY A 163 28.39 -19.63 37.82
C GLY A 163 27.82 -18.34 37.22
N THR A 164 28.60 -17.56 36.46
CA THR A 164 28.07 -16.40 35.73
C THR A 164 27.13 -16.86 34.61
N GLU A 165 25.95 -16.25 34.50
CA GLU A 165 25.07 -16.43 33.34
C GLU A 165 25.67 -15.78 32.08
N ILE A 166 25.73 -16.55 31.01
CA ILE A 166 26.04 -16.08 29.65
C ILE A 166 24.89 -16.45 28.70
N ARG A 167 24.79 -15.70 27.60
CA ARG A 167 23.75 -15.89 26.59
C ARG A 167 24.37 -16.49 25.33
N VAL A 168 24.00 -17.71 24.99
CA VAL A 168 24.54 -18.43 23.82
C VAL A 168 23.51 -18.42 22.68
N PRO A 169 23.90 -18.04 21.46
CA PRO A 169 23.02 -18.09 20.29
C PRO A 169 22.59 -19.51 19.92
N ARG A 170 21.32 -19.64 19.55
CA ARG A 170 20.74 -20.82 18.89
C ARG A 170 19.72 -20.36 17.84
N ARG A 171 19.27 -21.29 16.99
CA ARG A 171 18.17 -21.05 16.05
C ARG A 171 16.90 -21.74 16.51
N THR A 172 15.74 -21.14 16.26
CA THR A 172 14.41 -21.71 16.54
C THR A 172 13.64 -21.81 15.23
N THR A 173 13.03 -22.96 14.96
CA THR A 173 12.16 -23.14 13.79
C THR A 173 10.90 -22.28 13.96
N LEU A 174 10.58 -21.50 12.92
CA LEU A 174 9.33 -20.77 12.86
C LEU A 174 8.19 -21.76 12.57
N THR A 175 7.05 -21.58 13.24
CA THR A 175 5.83 -22.34 12.93
C THR A 175 5.07 -21.75 11.74
N ARG A 176 5.39 -20.50 11.37
CA ARG A 176 4.80 -19.75 10.25
C ARG A 176 5.91 -19.57 9.23
N VAL A 177 5.86 -20.35 8.15
CA VAL A 177 6.92 -20.36 7.13
C VAL A 177 6.45 -19.85 5.77
N VAL A 178 5.19 -19.45 5.63
CA VAL A 178 4.57 -19.00 4.39
C VAL A 178 3.99 -17.59 4.57
N GLY A 179 4.21 -16.72 3.59
CA GLY A 179 3.65 -15.37 3.56
C GLY A 179 3.66 -14.74 2.16
N GLY A 180 2.88 -13.67 2.02
CA GLY A 180 2.86 -12.86 0.80
C GLY A 180 4.09 -11.94 0.76
N GLN A 181 4.97 -12.15 -0.21
CA GLN A 181 6.23 -11.40 -0.27
C GLN A 181 6.29 -10.62 -1.58
N ILE A 182 6.64 -9.32 -1.53
CA ILE A 182 7.19 -8.55 -2.66
C ILE A 182 8.08 -9.47 -3.52
N PRO A 183 8.02 -9.37 -4.86
CA PRO A 183 8.77 -10.24 -5.74
C PRO A 183 10.24 -10.36 -5.35
N THR A 184 10.77 -11.59 -5.29
CA THR A 184 12.16 -11.81 -4.89
C THR A 184 13.12 -11.16 -5.91
N GLY A 185 13.98 -10.28 -5.42
CA GLY A 185 14.90 -9.49 -6.25
C GLY A 185 14.35 -8.13 -6.66
N PHE A 186 13.15 -7.73 -6.20
CA PHE A 186 12.58 -6.42 -6.51
C PHE A 186 13.53 -5.28 -6.14
N ASP A 187 13.84 -4.42 -7.11
CA ASP A 187 14.80 -3.32 -6.94
C ASP A 187 14.13 -1.95 -7.20
N PRO A 188 13.97 -1.10 -6.17
CA PRO A 188 13.50 0.28 -6.35
C PRO A 188 14.39 1.12 -7.29
N ALA A 189 15.69 0.80 -7.41
CA ALA A 189 16.60 1.54 -8.29
C ALA A 189 16.27 1.34 -9.78
N ALA A 190 15.64 0.22 -10.16
CA ALA A 190 15.13 0.02 -11.52
C ALA A 190 14.12 1.12 -11.94
N TRP A 191 13.42 1.72 -10.97
CA TRP A 191 12.49 2.83 -11.22
C TRP A 191 13.17 4.20 -11.31
N GLY A 192 14.48 4.28 -11.10
CA GLY A 192 15.25 5.53 -11.09
C GLY A 192 15.47 6.12 -9.70
N ILE A 193 15.04 5.44 -8.63
CA ILE A 193 15.33 5.89 -7.26
C ILE A 193 16.84 5.74 -7.03
N PRO A 194 17.56 6.80 -6.63
CA PRO A 194 19.01 6.73 -6.49
C PRO A 194 19.44 5.69 -5.45
N ALA A 195 20.48 4.91 -5.76
CA ALA A 195 20.95 3.82 -4.90
C ALA A 195 21.31 4.30 -3.48
N GLU A 196 21.90 5.48 -3.36
CA GLU A 196 22.21 6.09 -2.06
C GLU A 196 20.97 6.42 -1.23
N MET A 197 19.84 6.69 -1.90
CA MET A 197 18.56 6.89 -1.23
C MET A 197 17.98 5.54 -0.80
N VAL A 198 18.03 4.52 -1.66
CA VAL A 198 17.57 3.17 -1.32
C VAL A 198 18.32 2.62 -0.10
N ASP A 199 19.62 2.87 0.01
CA ASP A 199 20.46 2.41 1.12
C ASP A 199 20.25 3.17 2.44
N SER A 200 19.71 4.39 2.38
CA SER A 200 19.61 5.29 3.55
C SER A 200 18.23 5.36 4.20
N ILE A 201 17.19 4.91 3.50
CA ILE A 201 15.80 4.90 3.98
C ILE A 201 15.35 3.47 4.31
N ASP A 202 14.32 3.33 5.14
CA ASP A 202 13.72 2.00 5.33
C ASP A 202 13.10 1.50 4.02
N ARG A 203 13.25 0.20 3.71
CA ARG A 203 12.73 -0.40 2.46
C ARG A 203 11.25 -0.15 2.23
N VAL A 204 10.45 -0.03 3.31
CA VAL A 204 9.02 0.30 3.19
C VAL A 204 8.79 1.71 2.62
N ALA A 205 9.68 2.66 2.89
CA ALA A 205 9.65 4.00 2.32
C ALA A 205 9.99 3.98 0.82
N ALA A 206 10.98 3.18 0.42
CA ALA A 206 11.31 2.99 -0.99
C ALA A 206 10.13 2.37 -1.78
N TRP A 207 9.47 1.36 -1.21
CA TRP A 207 8.28 0.74 -1.79
C TRP A 207 7.10 1.72 -1.92
N ASN A 208 6.87 2.53 -0.88
CA ASN A 208 5.85 3.57 -0.89
C ASN A 208 6.13 4.62 -1.99
N LEU A 209 7.40 4.97 -2.20
CA LEU A 209 7.83 5.88 -3.25
C LEU A 209 7.55 5.31 -4.64
N VAL A 210 7.95 4.04 -4.89
CA VAL A 210 7.65 3.36 -6.16
C VAL A 210 6.16 3.32 -6.46
N ALA A 211 5.33 2.93 -5.49
CA ALA A 211 3.89 2.88 -5.68
C ALA A 211 3.28 4.27 -5.93
N THR A 212 3.85 5.32 -5.35
CA THR A 212 3.42 6.69 -5.64
C THR A 212 3.78 7.12 -7.05
N VAL A 213 5.00 6.81 -7.52
CA VAL A 213 5.40 7.02 -8.92
C VAL A 213 4.44 6.27 -9.85
N ASP A 214 4.15 5.00 -9.57
CA ASP A 214 3.19 4.20 -10.33
C ASP A 214 1.79 4.85 -10.37
N ALA A 215 1.32 5.40 -9.24
CA ALA A 215 0.02 6.06 -9.16
C ALA A 215 -0.07 7.32 -10.03
N PHE A 216 0.96 8.17 -10.09
CA PHE A 216 1.00 9.32 -11.00
C PHE A 216 1.06 8.86 -12.47
N LEU A 217 1.87 7.85 -12.76
CA LEU A 217 1.96 7.24 -14.09
C LEU A 217 0.67 6.55 -14.53
N SER A 218 -0.15 6.04 -13.61
CA SER A 218 -1.46 5.45 -13.94
C SER A 218 -2.43 6.48 -14.53
N SER A 219 -2.13 7.76 -14.34
CA SER A 219 -2.99 8.89 -14.68
C SER A 219 -2.36 9.85 -15.68
N GLY A 220 -1.15 9.56 -16.17
CA GLY A 220 -0.46 10.33 -17.21
C GLY A 220 -0.18 11.78 -16.83
N PHE A 221 0.23 12.03 -15.60
CA PHE A 221 0.64 13.36 -15.14
C PHE A 221 1.77 13.27 -14.12
N SER A 222 2.40 14.39 -13.81
CA SER A 222 3.51 14.47 -12.86
C SER A 222 3.17 15.36 -11.65
N PRO A 223 3.92 15.25 -10.54
CA PRO A 223 3.79 16.20 -9.44
C PRO A 223 4.06 17.66 -9.84
N ALA A 224 4.95 17.90 -10.81
CA ALA A 224 5.21 19.25 -11.32
C ALA A 224 3.96 19.83 -12.00
N GLU A 225 3.27 19.03 -12.81
CA GLU A 225 2.01 19.42 -13.46
C GLU A 225 0.86 19.60 -12.45
N LEU A 226 0.83 18.81 -11.38
CA LEU A 226 -0.11 19.03 -10.29
C LEU A 226 0.09 20.44 -9.68
N LEU A 227 1.33 20.79 -9.36
CA LEU A 227 1.68 22.07 -8.73
C LEU A 227 1.55 23.27 -9.67
N SER A 228 1.45 23.07 -10.99
CA SER A 228 1.13 24.15 -11.93
C SER A 228 -0.35 24.51 -11.95
N ASN A 229 -1.21 23.69 -11.36
CA ASN A 229 -2.67 23.89 -11.32
C ASN A 229 -3.21 24.05 -9.90
N VAL A 230 -2.61 23.37 -8.92
CA VAL A 230 -3.01 23.41 -7.51
C VAL A 230 -1.98 24.17 -6.69
N HIS A 231 -2.44 25.02 -5.77
CA HIS A 231 -1.53 25.72 -4.86
C HIS A 231 -0.79 24.70 -3.97
N PRO A 232 0.53 24.80 -3.76
CA PRO A 232 1.28 23.77 -3.04
C PRO A 232 0.75 23.46 -1.63
N ALA A 233 0.21 24.47 -0.93
CA ALA A 233 -0.38 24.29 0.40
C ALA A 233 -1.68 23.46 0.42
N ASP A 234 -2.29 23.23 -0.74
CA ASP A 234 -3.52 22.44 -0.89
C ASP A 234 -3.25 21.00 -1.37
N VAL A 235 -1.97 20.62 -1.45
CA VAL A 235 -1.51 19.25 -1.76
C VAL A 235 -1.05 18.57 -0.46
N ALA A 236 -1.86 17.66 0.07
CA ALA A 236 -1.65 16.99 1.35
C ALA A 236 -1.17 15.53 1.20
N ASN A 237 -0.62 14.96 2.28
CA ASN A 237 -0.31 13.54 2.38
C ASN A 237 -0.96 12.94 3.63
N THR A 238 -1.65 11.82 3.45
CA THR A 238 -2.30 11.06 4.51
C THR A 238 -1.89 9.59 4.56
N GLN A 239 -0.91 9.18 3.76
CA GLN A 239 -0.39 7.81 3.75
C GLN A 239 0.06 7.39 5.15
N GLY A 240 -0.19 6.14 5.54
CA GLY A 240 0.18 5.65 6.87
C GLY A 240 0.86 4.28 6.84
N THR A 241 1.30 3.84 8.01
CA THR A 241 1.78 2.47 8.25
C THR A 241 1.13 1.92 9.52
N GLY A 242 1.07 0.59 9.64
CA GLY A 242 0.61 -0.05 10.87
C GLY A 242 1.74 -0.18 11.90
N MET A 243 2.97 -0.42 11.45
CA MET A 243 4.12 -0.71 12.33
C MET A 243 5.33 0.22 12.13
N GLY A 244 5.40 0.99 11.06
CA GLY A 244 6.55 1.85 10.73
C GLY A 244 7.66 1.12 9.96
N GLY A 245 8.86 1.72 9.95
CA GLY A 245 10.05 1.13 9.32
C GLY A 245 10.60 -0.02 10.15
N MET A 246 10.24 -1.26 9.79
CA MET A 246 10.56 -2.44 10.60
C MET A 246 12.05 -2.79 10.59
N SER A 247 12.74 -2.55 9.48
CA SER A 247 14.19 -2.79 9.38
C SER A 247 14.94 -1.79 10.25
N ALA A 248 14.56 -0.51 10.16
CA ALA A 248 15.09 0.56 10.99
C ALA A 248 14.78 0.34 12.48
N MET A 249 13.56 -0.09 12.82
CA MET A 249 13.17 -0.38 14.20
C MET A 249 13.99 -1.53 14.79
N ARG A 250 14.22 -2.61 14.03
CA ARG A 250 15.11 -3.70 14.46
C ARG A 250 16.51 -3.18 14.74
N SER A 251 17.10 -2.44 13.80
CA SER A 251 18.46 -1.89 13.98
C SER A 251 18.53 -0.95 15.20
N LEU A 252 17.53 -0.10 15.39
CA LEU A 252 17.44 0.81 16.52
C LEU A 252 17.49 0.09 17.87
N TYR A 253 16.77 -1.02 18.03
CA TYR A 253 16.68 -1.75 19.31
C TYR A 253 17.72 -2.84 19.49
N ILE A 254 18.14 -3.52 18.42
CA ILE A 254 18.95 -4.74 18.50
C ILE A 254 20.43 -4.46 18.25
N ASP A 255 20.77 -3.69 17.21
CA ASP A 255 22.17 -3.55 16.79
C ASP A 255 23.03 -2.89 17.87
N GLY A 256 22.51 -1.88 18.56
CA GLY A 256 23.22 -1.23 19.67
C GLY A 256 23.52 -2.17 20.84
N ILE A 257 22.59 -3.05 21.20
CA ILE A 257 22.79 -4.05 22.26
C ILE A 257 23.82 -5.10 21.83
N LEU A 258 23.89 -5.41 20.54
CA LEU A 258 24.85 -6.35 19.96
C LEU A 258 26.21 -5.72 19.62
N GLY A 259 26.42 -4.43 19.89
CA GLY A 259 27.63 -3.71 19.52
C GLY A 259 27.84 -3.55 18.01
N ARG A 260 26.78 -3.70 17.20
CA ARG A 260 26.82 -3.55 15.75
C ARG A 260 26.70 -2.06 15.36
N PRO A 261 27.39 -1.62 14.29
CA PRO A 261 27.23 -0.26 13.79
C PRO A 261 25.81 -0.06 13.25
N ARG A 262 25.31 1.17 13.38
CA ARG A 262 24.00 1.59 12.83
C ARG A 262 24.10 2.99 12.25
N GLN A 263 23.21 3.32 11.33
CA GLN A 263 23.11 4.66 10.74
C GLN A 263 22.84 5.71 11.83
N GLY A 264 23.47 6.89 11.72
CA GLY A 264 23.39 7.94 12.75
C GLY A 264 21.98 8.50 12.97
N ASP A 265 21.13 8.44 11.96
CA ASP A 265 19.76 8.93 11.91
C ASP A 265 18.71 7.79 11.85
N ILE A 266 19.09 6.55 12.14
CA ILE A 266 18.20 5.37 12.08
C ILE A 266 16.88 5.52 12.86
N LEU A 267 16.88 6.34 13.91
CA LEU A 267 15.67 6.65 14.68
C LEU A 267 14.59 7.29 13.80
N GLN A 268 14.96 8.16 12.87
CA GLN A 268 13.98 8.84 12.01
C GLN A 268 13.28 7.84 11.08
N GLU A 269 14.03 6.88 10.51
CA GLU A 269 13.50 5.90 9.57
C GLU A 269 12.57 4.88 10.24
N ALA A 270 12.68 4.70 11.57
CA ALA A 270 11.75 3.90 12.34
C ALA A 270 10.38 4.59 12.57
N LEU A 271 10.29 5.91 12.41
CA LEU A 271 9.06 6.66 12.69
C LEU A 271 7.99 6.42 11.60
N PRO A 272 6.75 6.03 11.95
CA PRO A 272 5.68 5.77 10.97
C PRO A 272 5.42 6.91 9.98
N ASN A 273 5.52 8.16 10.44
CA ASN A 273 5.29 9.33 9.58
C ASN A 273 6.43 9.59 8.59
N VAL A 274 7.66 9.14 8.88
CA VAL A 274 8.82 9.37 7.99
C VAL A 274 8.72 8.50 6.73
N VAL A 275 8.21 7.28 6.85
CA VAL A 275 7.88 6.40 5.71
C VAL A 275 7.00 7.12 4.68
N ALA A 276 6.00 7.88 5.15
CA ALA A 276 5.13 8.66 4.29
C ALA A 276 5.75 10.01 3.88
N ALA A 277 6.57 10.62 4.73
CA ALA A 277 7.21 11.91 4.47
C ALA A 277 8.14 11.87 3.25
N HIS A 278 8.87 10.76 3.04
CA HIS A 278 9.75 10.60 1.88
C HIS A 278 9.02 10.84 0.55
N VAL A 279 7.76 10.43 0.41
CA VAL A 279 6.94 10.70 -0.79
C VAL A 279 6.72 12.18 -1.01
N MET A 280 6.34 12.92 0.04
CA MET A 280 6.09 14.35 -0.08
C MET A 280 7.39 15.12 -0.32
N GLN A 281 8.44 14.80 0.44
CA GLN A 281 9.71 15.50 0.42
C GLN A 281 10.53 15.26 -0.85
N SER A 282 10.53 14.03 -1.37
CA SER A 282 11.44 13.61 -2.45
C SER A 282 10.78 13.47 -3.82
N TYR A 283 9.45 13.65 -3.92
CA TYR A 283 8.73 13.46 -5.19
C TYR A 283 7.62 14.49 -5.38
N VAL A 284 6.64 14.54 -4.48
CA VAL A 284 5.40 15.30 -4.70
C VAL A 284 5.61 16.81 -4.52
N GLY A 285 6.25 17.24 -3.43
CA GLY A 285 6.65 18.63 -3.21
C GLY A 285 5.52 19.59 -2.78
N GLY A 286 4.41 19.07 -2.25
CA GLY A 286 3.35 19.86 -1.62
C GLY A 286 3.73 20.39 -0.22
N TYR A 287 3.01 21.42 0.22
CA TYR A 287 3.13 22.09 1.52
C TYR A 287 1.86 21.89 2.38
N GLY A 288 0.93 21.05 1.93
CA GLY A 288 -0.31 20.79 2.64
C GLY A 288 -0.13 19.90 3.87
N SER A 289 -1.26 19.54 4.47
CA SER A 289 -1.29 18.77 5.72
C SER A 289 -0.58 17.41 5.60
N MET A 290 0.26 17.10 6.59
CA MET A 290 0.91 15.79 6.77
C MET A 290 0.30 15.09 7.98
N VAL A 291 -0.74 14.27 7.77
CA VAL A 291 -1.47 13.57 8.84
C VAL A 291 -1.48 12.09 8.55
N HIS A 292 -0.66 11.33 9.28
CA HIS A 292 -0.38 9.92 8.99
C HIS A 292 -1.10 9.02 10.01
N PRO A 293 -2.18 8.33 9.64
CA PRO A 293 -2.93 7.49 10.56
C PRO A 293 -2.16 6.21 10.88
N VAL A 294 -2.34 5.72 12.11
CA VAL A 294 -1.93 4.38 12.55
C VAL A 294 -3.19 3.68 13.07
N ALA A 295 -3.75 2.81 12.24
CA ALA A 295 -5.00 2.10 12.50
C ALA A 295 -4.87 0.58 12.24
N ALA A 296 -3.68 0.04 12.54
CA ALA A 296 -3.33 -1.36 12.28
C ALA A 296 -3.72 -1.78 10.85
N CYS A 297 -4.51 -2.85 10.70
CA CYS A 297 -4.94 -3.37 9.39
C CYS A 297 -5.86 -2.41 8.60
N ALA A 298 -6.44 -1.40 9.25
CA ALA A 298 -7.33 -0.41 8.65
C ALA A 298 -6.62 0.89 8.22
N THR A 299 -5.30 1.01 8.42
CA THR A 299 -4.54 2.25 8.15
C THR A 299 -4.82 2.86 6.77
N ALA A 300 -4.70 2.10 5.68
CA ALA A 300 -4.97 2.65 4.34
C ALA A 300 -6.43 3.09 4.13
N ALA A 301 -7.41 2.46 4.81
CA ALA A 301 -8.80 2.90 4.73
C ALA A 301 -9.02 4.22 5.50
N VAL A 302 -8.43 4.36 6.68
CA VAL A 302 -8.47 5.60 7.48
C VAL A 302 -7.69 6.73 6.79
N SER A 303 -6.62 6.39 6.05
CA SER A 303 -5.91 7.35 5.20
C SER A 303 -6.83 7.95 4.12
N VAL A 304 -7.61 7.10 3.44
CA VAL A 304 -8.58 7.55 2.44
C VAL A 304 -9.73 8.36 3.08
N GLU A 305 -10.21 7.98 4.26
CA GLU A 305 -11.17 8.77 5.04
C GLU A 305 -10.61 10.16 5.36
N GLU A 306 -9.40 10.26 5.91
CA GLU A 306 -8.76 11.53 6.22
C GLU A 306 -8.59 12.39 4.96
N GLY A 307 -8.22 11.78 3.83
CA GLY A 307 -8.12 12.48 2.54
C GLY A 307 -9.49 12.96 2.02
N PHE A 308 -10.51 12.12 2.13
CA PHE A 308 -11.90 12.46 1.78
C PHE A 308 -12.40 13.65 2.60
N ASP A 309 -12.18 13.64 3.92
CA ASP A 309 -12.62 14.71 4.83
C ASP A 309 -11.83 16.01 4.63
N LYS A 310 -10.54 15.92 4.30
CA LYS A 310 -9.73 17.11 3.96
C LYS A 310 -10.26 17.82 2.73
N ILE A 311 -10.57 17.08 1.66
CA ILE A 311 -11.10 17.69 0.43
C ILE A 311 -12.48 18.28 0.67
N ARG A 312 -13.40 17.51 1.28
CA ARG A 312 -14.76 18.00 1.57
C ARG A 312 -14.79 19.14 2.59
N GLY A 313 -13.78 19.21 3.46
CA GLY A 313 -13.60 20.29 4.43
C GLY A 313 -12.86 21.52 3.88
N GLY A 314 -12.47 21.52 2.61
CA GLY A 314 -11.72 22.63 1.99
C GLY A 314 -10.31 22.82 2.56
N LYS A 315 -9.70 21.77 3.12
CA LYS A 315 -8.33 21.80 3.66
C LYS A 315 -7.27 21.32 2.66
N ALA A 316 -7.70 20.74 1.55
CA ALA A 316 -6.85 20.28 0.46
C ALA A 316 -7.68 20.21 -0.82
N GLU A 317 -7.02 20.33 -1.97
CA GLU A 317 -7.60 20.07 -3.28
C GLU A 317 -7.11 18.73 -3.86
N PHE A 318 -5.96 18.27 -3.38
CA PHE A 318 -5.36 16.99 -3.75
C PHE A 318 -4.75 16.31 -2.53
N VAL A 319 -4.93 15.00 -2.40
CA VAL A 319 -4.38 14.21 -1.30
C VAL A 319 -3.71 12.95 -1.82
N VAL A 320 -2.45 12.75 -1.42
CA VAL A 320 -1.76 11.48 -1.56
C VAL A 320 -2.13 10.61 -0.35
N ALA A 321 -2.97 9.61 -0.56
CA ALA A 321 -3.46 8.69 0.48
C ALA A 321 -2.93 7.27 0.25
N GLY A 322 -3.13 6.37 1.22
CA GLY A 322 -2.76 4.97 1.11
C GLY A 322 -2.11 4.41 2.37
N GLY A 323 -1.35 3.33 2.22
CA GLY A 323 -0.58 2.78 3.31
C GLY A 323 0.26 1.58 2.93
N PHE A 324 1.24 1.28 3.79
CA PHE A 324 2.24 0.25 3.60
C PHE A 324 2.60 -0.41 4.92
N ASP A 325 3.00 -1.69 4.87
CA ASP A 325 3.71 -2.35 5.96
C ASP A 325 4.64 -3.43 5.41
N ASP A 326 5.64 -3.75 6.22
CA ASP A 326 6.69 -4.71 5.92
C ASP A 326 6.65 -5.93 6.85
N LEU A 327 7.18 -7.06 6.41
CA LEU A 327 7.40 -8.26 7.22
C LEU A 327 8.64 -8.11 8.10
N SER A 328 8.63 -8.75 9.27
CA SER A 328 9.82 -8.95 10.09
C SER A 328 9.70 -10.22 10.92
N ILE A 329 10.82 -10.72 11.45
CA ILE A 329 10.83 -11.88 12.35
C ILE A 329 9.98 -11.62 13.58
N GLU A 330 10.07 -10.41 14.15
CA GLU A 330 9.31 -9.96 15.30
C GLU A 330 7.81 -9.97 15.02
N GLY A 331 7.40 -9.47 13.85
CA GLY A 331 6.00 -9.49 13.41
C GLY A 331 5.50 -10.92 13.21
N ILE A 332 6.25 -11.74 12.46
CA ILE A 332 5.90 -13.12 12.17
C ILE A 332 5.71 -13.92 13.46
N GLN A 333 6.62 -13.80 14.42
CA GLN A 333 6.54 -14.48 15.72
C GLN A 333 5.47 -13.87 16.64
N GLY A 334 5.31 -12.55 16.66
CA GLY A 334 4.33 -11.87 17.50
C GLY A 334 2.88 -12.25 17.14
N PHE A 335 2.53 -12.18 15.85
CA PHE A 335 1.20 -12.62 15.39
C PHE A 335 0.99 -14.13 15.56
N ALA A 336 2.08 -14.88 15.46
CA ALA A 336 2.12 -16.30 15.76
C ALA A 336 1.76 -16.60 17.23
N ASP A 337 2.35 -15.88 18.17
CA ASP A 337 2.11 -16.05 19.61
C ASP A 337 0.66 -15.66 19.97
N MET A 338 0.08 -14.72 19.24
CA MET A 338 -1.34 -14.35 19.32
C MET A 338 -2.28 -15.38 18.69
N SER A 339 -1.76 -16.43 18.03
CA SER A 339 -2.56 -17.39 17.25
C SER A 339 -3.42 -16.74 16.16
N ALA A 340 -2.96 -15.61 15.61
CA ALA A 340 -3.70 -14.86 14.60
C ALA A 340 -3.38 -15.35 13.17
N THR A 341 -2.13 -15.78 12.94
CA THR A 341 -1.65 -16.31 11.66
C THR A 341 -1.82 -17.83 11.54
N ALA A 342 -2.04 -18.30 10.32
CA ALA A 342 -2.19 -19.71 10.02
C ALA A 342 -0.89 -20.50 10.30
N ASP A 343 -0.98 -21.53 11.14
CA ASP A 343 0.12 -22.46 11.36
C ASP A 343 0.39 -23.28 10.09
N SER A 344 1.63 -23.25 9.59
CA SER A 344 1.96 -23.83 8.29
C SER A 344 1.89 -25.37 8.31
N ALA A 345 2.23 -26.02 9.42
CA ALA A 345 2.16 -27.46 9.54
C ALA A 345 0.71 -27.95 9.64
N GLU A 346 -0.16 -27.22 10.36
CA GLU A 346 -1.59 -27.51 10.41
C GLU A 346 -2.26 -27.36 9.04
N MET A 347 -1.88 -26.34 8.27
CA MET A 347 -2.44 -26.15 6.92
C MET A 347 -1.98 -27.25 5.95
N ALA A 348 -0.71 -27.64 6.00
CA ALA A 348 -0.20 -28.78 5.24
C ALA A 348 -0.93 -30.09 5.61
N ALA A 349 -1.17 -30.33 6.91
CA ALA A 349 -1.89 -31.52 7.38
C ALA A 349 -3.34 -31.60 6.87
N LYS A 350 -3.93 -30.48 6.45
CA LYS A 350 -5.25 -30.42 5.79
C LYS A 350 -5.18 -30.66 4.27
N GLY A 351 -4.00 -30.96 3.73
CA GLY A 351 -3.77 -31.20 2.30
C GLY A 351 -3.91 -29.94 1.44
N ILE A 352 -3.54 -28.77 1.98
CA ILE A 352 -3.64 -27.49 1.30
C ILE A 352 -2.25 -27.13 0.77
N ASP A 353 -2.16 -26.69 -0.48
CA ASP A 353 -0.92 -26.15 -1.05
C ASP A 353 -0.58 -24.79 -0.41
N GLU A 354 0.70 -24.51 -0.17
CA GLU A 354 1.18 -23.29 0.49
C GLU A 354 0.62 -22.01 -0.14
N ARG A 355 0.48 -21.98 -1.47
CA ARG A 355 -0.06 -20.83 -2.20
C ARG A 355 -1.52 -20.51 -1.88
N TYR A 356 -2.24 -21.46 -1.28
CA TYR A 356 -3.67 -21.36 -0.93
C TYR A 356 -3.90 -21.41 0.59
N TYR A 357 -2.88 -21.15 1.42
CA TYR A 357 -3.06 -21.04 2.87
C TYR A 357 -3.99 -19.90 3.26
N SER A 358 -3.96 -18.78 2.51
CA SER A 358 -4.94 -17.72 2.64
C SER A 358 -6.23 -18.11 1.91
N ARG A 359 -7.26 -18.47 2.66
CA ARG A 359 -8.50 -19.08 2.14
C ARG A 359 -9.75 -18.55 2.82
N ALA A 360 -9.92 -17.23 2.75
CA ALA A 360 -11.05 -16.55 3.37
C ALA A 360 -12.40 -17.16 2.95
N GLY A 361 -13.32 -17.24 3.90
CA GLY A 361 -14.63 -17.87 3.73
C GLY A 361 -14.64 -19.40 3.82
N ASP A 362 -13.51 -20.08 3.63
CA ASP A 362 -13.48 -21.54 3.55
C ASP A 362 -13.52 -22.23 4.92
N ARG A 363 -14.19 -23.38 5.00
CA ARG A 363 -14.29 -24.23 6.21
C ARG A 363 -12.94 -24.57 6.84
N ARG A 364 -11.88 -24.67 6.03
CA ARG A 364 -10.55 -25.10 6.47
C ARG A 364 -9.62 -23.97 6.87
N ARG A 365 -10.08 -22.70 6.82
CA ARG A 365 -9.28 -21.51 7.16
C ARG A 365 -8.60 -21.65 8.53
N GLY A 366 -7.33 -21.23 8.59
CA GLY A 366 -6.44 -21.46 9.74
C GLY A 366 -6.03 -20.20 10.49
N GLY A 367 -6.42 -19.02 10.03
CA GLY A 367 -5.79 -17.75 10.40
C GLY A 367 -5.38 -16.98 9.15
N PHE A 368 -4.91 -15.76 9.34
CA PHE A 368 -4.43 -14.96 8.22
C PHE A 368 -3.03 -15.36 7.79
N VAL A 369 -2.67 -15.06 6.54
CA VAL A 369 -1.31 -15.19 6.02
C VAL A 369 -0.73 -13.79 5.94
N GLU A 370 0.34 -13.54 6.68
CA GLU A 370 0.98 -12.23 6.70
C GLU A 370 1.58 -11.88 5.33
N SER A 371 1.62 -10.60 5.00
CA SER A 371 2.16 -10.11 3.73
C SER A 371 2.87 -8.76 3.91
N GLN A 372 3.66 -8.39 2.91
CA GLN A 372 4.32 -7.08 2.79
C GLN A 372 3.77 -6.28 1.60
N GLY A 373 3.96 -4.97 1.68
CA GLY A 373 3.60 -4.03 0.62
C GLY A 373 2.38 -3.18 0.96
N GLY A 374 1.83 -2.57 -0.06
CA GLY A 374 0.76 -1.58 0.08
C GLY A 374 0.54 -0.79 -1.20
N GLY A 375 -0.10 0.37 -1.08
CA GLY A 375 -0.37 1.19 -2.25
C GLY A 375 -0.65 2.65 -1.95
N THR A 376 -0.59 3.44 -3.02
CA THR A 376 -0.90 4.86 -3.07
C THR A 376 -2.18 5.08 -3.85
N VAL A 377 -3.04 5.95 -3.32
CA VAL A 377 -4.31 6.36 -3.89
C VAL A 377 -4.28 7.88 -3.98
N LEU A 378 -4.38 8.39 -5.20
CA LEU A 378 -4.40 9.83 -5.47
C LEU A 378 -5.85 10.30 -5.46
N LEU A 379 -6.20 11.14 -4.49
CA LEU A 379 -7.52 11.75 -4.34
C LEU A 379 -7.46 13.19 -4.83
N ALA A 380 -8.45 13.61 -5.62
CA ALA A 380 -8.59 14.99 -6.07
C ALA A 380 -10.02 15.48 -5.88
N ARG A 381 -10.17 16.80 -5.73
CA ARG A 381 -11.46 17.48 -5.89
C ARG A 381 -11.92 17.33 -7.34
N GLY A 382 -13.22 17.12 -7.56
CA GLY A 382 -13.77 16.80 -8.88
C GLY A 382 -13.53 17.90 -9.92
N ASP A 383 -13.64 19.16 -9.53
CA ASP A 383 -13.37 20.30 -10.41
C ASP A 383 -11.90 20.36 -10.87
N VAL A 384 -10.95 20.05 -9.99
CA VAL A 384 -9.51 19.94 -10.29
C VAL A 384 -9.26 18.80 -11.27
N ALA A 385 -9.85 17.64 -11.04
CA ALA A 385 -9.76 16.50 -11.96
C ALA A 385 -10.32 16.85 -13.35
N ALA A 386 -11.43 17.60 -13.41
CA ALA A 386 -12.05 18.04 -14.66
C ALA A 386 -11.21 19.09 -15.41
N GLU A 387 -10.61 20.04 -14.70
CA GLU A 387 -9.73 21.08 -15.26
C GLU A 387 -8.46 20.47 -15.85
N LEU A 388 -7.78 19.61 -15.08
CA LEU A 388 -6.60 18.88 -15.54
C LEU A 388 -6.92 17.79 -16.59
N GLY A 389 -8.19 17.39 -16.73
CA GLY A 389 -8.59 16.28 -17.58
C GLY A 389 -7.99 14.95 -17.13
N LEU A 390 -7.88 14.74 -15.82
CA LEU A 390 -7.35 13.51 -15.23
C LEU A 390 -8.33 12.35 -15.44
N PRO A 391 -7.83 11.12 -15.62
CA PRO A 391 -8.68 9.95 -15.52
C PRO A 391 -9.26 9.81 -14.12
N VAL A 392 -10.49 9.31 -14.04
CA VAL A 392 -11.14 8.96 -12.78
C VAL A 392 -11.27 7.44 -12.72
N HIS A 393 -10.72 6.83 -11.68
CA HIS A 393 -10.79 5.41 -11.42
C HIS A 393 -11.98 5.01 -10.54
N GLY A 394 -12.53 5.96 -9.79
CA GLY A 394 -13.75 5.83 -9.01
C GLY A 394 -14.11 7.13 -8.29
N VAL A 395 -15.36 7.27 -7.88
CA VAL A 395 -15.84 8.40 -7.06
C VAL A 395 -16.05 7.92 -5.64
N VAL A 396 -15.40 8.54 -4.66
CA VAL A 396 -15.57 8.17 -3.24
C VAL A 396 -16.90 8.75 -2.76
N ALA A 397 -17.93 7.91 -2.66
CA ALA A 397 -19.24 8.32 -2.18
C ALA A 397 -19.28 8.46 -0.66
N TRP A 398 -18.54 7.60 0.04
CA TRP A 398 -18.48 7.58 1.50
C TRP A 398 -17.15 6.99 1.95
N ALA A 399 -16.56 7.55 3.00
CA ALA A 399 -15.45 6.97 3.73
C ALA A 399 -15.62 7.35 5.20
N ALA A 400 -15.58 6.37 6.11
CA ALA A 400 -15.65 6.61 7.55
C ALA A 400 -15.06 5.43 8.33
N SER A 401 -14.56 5.72 9.55
CA SER A 401 -14.12 4.71 10.50
C SER A 401 -14.94 4.69 11.78
N TYR A 402 -14.94 3.53 12.44
CA TYR A 402 -15.79 3.24 13.59
C TYR A 402 -15.05 2.36 14.60
N ALA A 403 -15.34 2.62 15.88
CA ALA A 403 -14.99 1.72 16.96
C ALA A 403 -16.14 0.75 17.29
N ASP A 404 -15.83 -0.36 17.95
CA ASP A 404 -16.77 -1.43 18.25
C ASP A 404 -17.46 -1.29 19.63
N GLY A 405 -17.14 -0.24 20.38
CA GLY A 405 -17.63 -0.02 21.75
C GLY A 405 -16.76 -0.67 22.83
N ALA A 406 -17.31 -0.81 24.04
CA ALA A 406 -16.56 -1.35 25.18
C ALA A 406 -16.33 -2.87 25.02
N HIS A 407 -15.07 -3.29 25.01
CA HIS A 407 -14.66 -4.67 24.76
C HIS A 407 -13.46 -5.08 25.63
N THR A 408 -13.27 -6.38 25.89
CA THR A 408 -12.16 -6.90 26.72
C THR A 408 -10.98 -7.44 25.90
N SER A 409 -11.15 -7.61 24.59
CA SER A 409 -10.14 -8.20 23.69
C SER A 409 -9.85 -7.26 22.52
N ILE A 410 -8.64 -6.71 22.49
CA ILE A 410 -8.11 -5.79 21.47
C ILE A 410 -8.15 -6.34 20.01
N PRO A 411 -7.84 -7.62 19.74
CA PRO A 411 -7.85 -8.13 18.36
C PRO A 411 -9.22 -8.60 17.87
N ALA A 412 -10.26 -8.58 18.71
CA ALA A 412 -11.56 -9.11 18.31
C ALA A 412 -12.26 -8.12 17.37
N PRO A 413 -12.70 -8.55 16.17
CA PRO A 413 -13.47 -7.70 15.29
C PRO A 413 -14.89 -7.51 15.85
N GLY A 414 -15.48 -6.35 15.60
CA GLY A 414 -16.87 -6.06 15.96
C GLY A 414 -17.70 -5.54 14.78
N LEU A 415 -18.88 -5.01 15.14
CA LEU A 415 -19.89 -4.52 14.20
C LEU A 415 -19.97 -2.98 14.16
N GLY A 416 -18.95 -2.25 14.64
CA GLY A 416 -18.98 -0.79 14.73
C GLY A 416 -19.31 -0.11 13.39
N ALA A 417 -18.82 -0.66 12.28
CA ALA A 417 -19.08 -0.17 10.93
C ALA A 417 -20.57 -0.19 10.51
N LEU A 418 -21.46 -0.91 11.21
CA LEU A 418 -22.92 -0.79 11.02
C LEU A 418 -23.41 0.65 11.26
N GLY A 419 -22.64 1.45 12.01
CA GLY A 419 -22.87 2.87 12.19
C GLY A 419 -23.04 3.65 10.87
N ALA A 420 -22.43 3.18 9.76
CA ALA A 420 -22.63 3.75 8.43
C ALA A 420 -24.10 3.68 7.97
N GLY A 421 -24.82 2.62 8.36
CA GLY A 421 -26.24 2.42 8.09
C GLY A 421 -27.17 3.11 9.10
N ARG A 422 -26.67 3.90 10.06
CA ARG A 422 -27.49 4.54 11.09
C ARG A 422 -28.53 5.48 10.46
N GLY A 423 -29.81 5.11 10.57
CA GLY A 423 -30.93 5.80 9.92
C GLY A 423 -31.52 5.07 8.71
N GLY A 424 -31.00 3.89 8.39
CA GLY A 424 -31.45 3.02 7.30
C GLY A 424 -31.30 3.67 5.93
N SER A 425 -32.35 3.63 5.10
CA SER A 425 -32.41 4.32 3.81
C SER A 425 -32.28 5.86 3.88
N ARG A 426 -32.24 6.44 5.08
CA ARG A 426 -31.99 7.88 5.32
C ARG A 426 -30.64 8.17 5.96
N SER A 427 -29.79 7.15 6.12
CA SER A 427 -28.42 7.28 6.65
C SER A 427 -27.58 8.25 5.80
N GLN A 428 -26.46 8.72 6.34
CA GLN A 428 -25.57 9.60 5.57
C GLN A 428 -24.96 8.88 4.36
N LEU A 429 -24.61 7.60 4.51
CA LEU A 429 -24.19 6.74 3.40
C LEU A 429 -25.25 6.71 2.29
N ALA A 430 -26.52 6.43 2.64
CA ALA A 430 -27.61 6.39 1.66
C ALA A 430 -27.84 7.74 0.96
N ARG A 431 -27.75 8.85 1.69
CA ARG A 431 -27.85 10.20 1.11
C ARG A 431 -26.71 10.53 0.16
N ASN A 432 -25.49 10.14 0.50
CA ASN A 432 -24.35 10.37 -0.37
C ASN A 432 -24.45 9.55 -1.66
N LEU A 433 -24.91 8.29 -1.58
CA LEU A 433 -25.23 7.49 -2.77
C LEU A 433 -26.32 8.16 -3.61
N ALA A 434 -27.39 8.66 -2.97
CA ALA A 434 -28.49 9.31 -3.67
C ALA A 434 -28.04 10.58 -4.44
N LYS A 435 -27.11 11.37 -3.89
CA LYS A 435 -26.50 12.51 -4.60
C LYS A 435 -25.78 12.12 -5.89
N LEU A 436 -25.30 10.88 -5.98
CA LEU A 436 -24.68 10.31 -7.18
C LEU A 436 -25.68 9.57 -8.07
N GLY A 437 -26.99 9.68 -7.80
CA GLY A 437 -28.03 8.95 -8.54
C GLY A 437 -28.02 7.44 -8.26
N MET A 438 -27.61 7.03 -7.06
CA MET A 438 -27.48 5.64 -6.65
C MET A 438 -28.29 5.33 -5.39
N THR A 439 -28.63 4.04 -5.25
CA THR A 439 -29.29 3.43 -4.10
C THR A 439 -28.44 2.29 -3.55
N ALA A 440 -28.92 1.64 -2.49
CA ALA A 440 -28.26 0.45 -1.94
C ALA A 440 -28.20 -0.71 -2.94
N ASP A 441 -29.13 -0.78 -3.89
CA ASP A 441 -29.19 -1.83 -4.90
C ASP A 441 -28.12 -1.67 -6.00
N ASP A 442 -27.59 -0.45 -6.19
CA ASP A 442 -26.54 -0.17 -7.18
C ASP A 442 -25.14 -0.59 -6.70
N LEU A 443 -24.99 -0.92 -5.42
CA LEU A 443 -23.78 -1.51 -4.86
C LEU A 443 -23.72 -2.99 -5.27
N ALA A 444 -22.93 -3.32 -6.28
CA ALA A 444 -22.93 -4.65 -6.88
C ALA A 444 -22.03 -5.66 -6.13
N PHE A 445 -20.96 -5.19 -5.51
CA PHE A 445 -20.02 -6.05 -4.80
C PHE A 445 -19.41 -5.39 -3.57
N VAL A 446 -18.81 -6.21 -2.72
CA VAL A 446 -18.06 -5.81 -1.54
C VAL A 446 -16.67 -6.43 -1.58
N SER A 447 -15.66 -5.59 -1.48
CA SER A 447 -14.28 -5.99 -1.18
C SER A 447 -14.14 -6.13 0.33
N LYS A 448 -14.37 -7.35 0.83
CA LYS A 448 -14.28 -7.65 2.26
C LYS A 448 -12.82 -7.66 2.71
N HIS A 449 -12.60 -7.32 3.98
CA HIS A 449 -11.33 -7.47 4.64
C HIS A 449 -10.89 -8.93 4.65
N ASP A 450 -11.79 -9.88 4.93
CA ASP A 450 -11.64 -11.33 4.67
C ASP A 450 -10.22 -11.86 4.91
N THR A 451 -9.84 -11.92 6.19
CA THR A 451 -8.49 -12.28 6.61
C THR A 451 -8.26 -13.78 6.72
N SER A 452 -9.20 -14.66 6.36
CA SER A 452 -9.05 -16.11 6.54
C SER A 452 -8.99 -16.52 8.02
N THR A 453 -9.55 -15.69 8.91
CA THR A 453 -9.65 -15.98 10.34
C THR A 453 -11.06 -16.45 10.71
N LYS A 454 -11.16 -17.22 11.80
CA LYS A 454 -12.45 -17.74 12.28
C LYS A 454 -13.38 -16.63 12.79
N ALA A 455 -12.82 -15.55 13.32
CA ALA A 455 -13.58 -14.43 13.88
C ALA A 455 -13.97 -13.39 12.81
N ASN A 456 -13.03 -12.97 11.96
CA ASN A 456 -13.27 -11.88 11.00
C ASN A 456 -14.31 -12.27 9.94
N ASP A 457 -14.07 -13.35 9.20
CA ASP A 457 -14.82 -13.60 7.96
C ASP A 457 -16.34 -13.74 8.21
N PRO A 458 -16.81 -14.45 9.27
CA PRO A 458 -18.23 -14.48 9.63
C PRO A 458 -18.75 -13.17 10.21
N ASN A 459 -17.96 -12.45 11.05
CA ASN A 459 -18.36 -11.15 11.58
C ASN A 459 -18.62 -10.14 10.47
N GLU A 460 -17.73 -10.11 9.48
CA GLU A 460 -17.84 -9.22 8.34
C GLU A 460 -18.97 -9.63 7.39
N ALA A 461 -19.29 -10.93 7.29
CA ALA A 461 -20.48 -11.38 6.57
C ALA A 461 -21.77 -10.90 7.26
N ASP A 462 -21.89 -11.05 8.58
CA ASP A 462 -23.02 -10.56 9.38
C ASP A 462 -23.14 -9.02 9.32
N LEU A 463 -22.00 -8.31 9.35
CA LEU A 463 -21.93 -6.86 9.15
C LEU A 463 -22.60 -6.44 7.84
N HIS A 464 -22.19 -7.03 6.72
CA HIS A 464 -22.71 -6.64 5.40
C HIS A 464 -24.15 -7.11 5.17
N GLU A 465 -24.54 -8.26 5.72
CA GLU A 465 -25.93 -8.74 5.69
C GLU A 465 -26.88 -7.74 6.38
N ARG A 466 -26.55 -7.33 7.60
CA ARG A 466 -27.33 -6.35 8.36
C ARG A 466 -27.31 -4.96 7.72
N LEU A 467 -26.18 -4.56 7.14
CA LEU A 467 -26.08 -3.28 6.46
C LEU A 467 -26.95 -3.26 5.20
N ALA A 468 -26.95 -4.33 4.42
CA ALA A 468 -27.83 -4.47 3.25
C ALA A 468 -29.31 -4.37 3.65
N GLU A 469 -29.73 -5.08 4.71
CA GLU A 469 -31.09 -5.00 5.24
C GLU A 469 -31.43 -3.58 5.70
N ALA A 470 -30.56 -2.93 6.50
CA ALA A 470 -30.79 -1.60 7.03
C ALA A 470 -30.93 -0.54 5.93
N LEU A 471 -30.13 -0.65 4.86
CA LEU A 471 -30.21 0.26 3.72
C LEU A 471 -31.42 -0.01 2.81
N GLY A 472 -32.15 -1.10 3.05
CA GLY A 472 -33.34 -1.47 2.29
C GLY A 472 -33.01 -2.11 0.94
N ARG A 473 -31.93 -2.90 0.87
CA ARG A 473 -31.56 -3.65 -0.34
C ARG A 473 -32.70 -4.61 -0.73
N THR A 474 -32.97 -4.71 -2.02
CA THR A 474 -34.04 -5.56 -2.55
C THR A 474 -33.68 -7.04 -2.42
N ALA A 475 -34.62 -7.84 -1.90
CA ALA A 475 -34.43 -9.29 -1.80
C ALA A 475 -34.13 -9.92 -3.17
N GLY A 476 -33.10 -10.77 -3.21
CA GLY A 476 -32.63 -11.40 -4.45
C GLY A 476 -31.67 -10.56 -5.29
N ASN A 477 -31.31 -9.34 -4.86
CA ASN A 477 -30.23 -8.57 -5.46
C ASN A 477 -28.89 -8.91 -4.76
N PRO A 478 -28.03 -9.76 -5.35
CA PRO A 478 -26.84 -10.26 -4.66
C PRO A 478 -25.77 -9.17 -4.54
N LEU A 479 -25.00 -9.24 -3.46
CA LEU A 479 -23.77 -8.49 -3.26
C LEU A 479 -22.60 -9.47 -3.40
N PHE A 480 -21.86 -9.36 -4.49
CA PHE A 480 -20.74 -10.26 -4.74
C PHE A 480 -19.57 -9.97 -3.80
N VAL A 481 -18.93 -11.01 -3.26
CA VAL A 481 -17.81 -10.87 -2.35
C VAL A 481 -16.49 -11.02 -3.10
N VAL A 482 -15.60 -10.04 -2.94
CA VAL A 482 -14.21 -10.10 -3.36
C VAL A 482 -13.32 -10.28 -2.13
N SER A 483 -12.59 -11.41 -2.08
CA SER A 483 -11.69 -11.77 -0.98
C SER A 483 -10.23 -11.73 -1.44
N GLN A 484 -9.74 -10.53 -1.78
CA GLN A 484 -8.45 -10.35 -2.47
C GLN A 484 -7.23 -10.88 -1.69
N LYS A 485 -7.29 -10.89 -0.34
CA LYS A 485 -6.21 -11.41 0.52
C LYS A 485 -5.92 -12.91 0.29
N THR A 486 -6.82 -13.63 -0.36
CA THR A 486 -6.56 -15.02 -0.78
C THR A 486 -5.45 -15.13 -1.82
N LEU A 487 -5.22 -14.06 -2.58
CA LEU A 487 -4.11 -13.93 -3.52
C LEU A 487 -2.90 -13.19 -2.91
N THR A 488 -3.15 -12.09 -2.22
CA THR A 488 -2.11 -11.14 -1.80
C THR A 488 -1.62 -11.35 -0.36
N GLY A 489 -2.26 -12.24 0.41
CA GLY A 489 -2.07 -12.28 1.86
C GLY A 489 -2.53 -10.97 2.53
N HIS A 490 -2.14 -10.76 3.79
CA HIS A 490 -2.53 -9.60 4.57
C HIS A 490 -1.36 -8.65 4.84
N SER A 491 -1.28 -7.56 4.08
CA SER A 491 -0.25 -6.52 4.18
C SER A 491 -0.47 -5.50 5.30
N LYS A 492 -1.10 -5.92 6.41
CA LYS A 492 -1.40 -5.08 7.58
C LYS A 492 -1.95 -3.70 7.18
N GLY A 493 -1.23 -2.61 7.43
CA GLY A 493 -1.62 -1.24 7.10
C GLY A 493 -1.83 -0.96 5.62
N GLY A 494 -1.20 -1.72 4.72
CA GLY A 494 -1.38 -1.62 3.27
C GLY A 494 -2.58 -2.38 2.70
N ALA A 495 -3.32 -3.14 3.53
CA ALA A 495 -4.35 -4.06 3.05
C ALA A 495 -5.46 -3.39 2.25
N ALA A 496 -5.98 -2.26 2.75
CA ALA A 496 -7.07 -1.55 2.08
C ALA A 496 -6.63 -0.85 0.79
N ALA A 497 -5.33 -0.58 0.60
CA ALA A 497 -4.82 -0.01 -0.64
C ALA A 497 -4.95 -1.02 -1.80
N PHE A 498 -4.57 -2.29 -1.59
CA PHE A 498 -4.82 -3.35 -2.58
C PHE A 498 -6.32 -3.49 -2.87
N GLN A 499 -7.14 -3.51 -1.82
CA GLN A 499 -8.59 -3.67 -1.96
C GLN A 499 -9.21 -2.52 -2.77
N LEU A 500 -8.76 -1.28 -2.57
CA LEU A 500 -9.30 -0.11 -3.26
C LEU A 500 -8.85 -0.07 -4.73
N THR A 501 -7.57 -0.35 -5.00
CA THR A 501 -7.07 -0.47 -6.37
C THR A 501 -7.80 -1.58 -7.13
N GLY A 502 -7.94 -2.76 -6.51
CA GLY A 502 -8.71 -3.88 -7.07
C GLY A 502 -10.17 -3.53 -7.33
N LEU A 503 -10.82 -2.87 -6.36
CA LEU A 503 -12.21 -2.41 -6.50
C LEU A 503 -12.36 -1.47 -7.71
N CYS A 504 -11.48 -0.49 -7.87
CA CYS A 504 -11.49 0.41 -9.04
C CYS A 504 -11.30 -0.36 -10.37
N GLN A 505 -10.40 -1.34 -10.40
CA GLN A 505 -10.19 -2.18 -11.59
C GLN A 505 -11.42 -3.04 -11.90
N VAL A 506 -12.10 -3.58 -10.90
CA VAL A 506 -13.35 -4.34 -11.07
C VAL A 506 -14.45 -3.44 -11.64
N LEU A 507 -14.67 -2.26 -11.06
CA LEU A 507 -15.68 -1.30 -11.56
C LEU A 507 -15.46 -0.97 -13.03
N ARG A 508 -14.21 -0.68 -13.42
CA ARG A 508 -13.87 -0.28 -14.79
C ARG A 508 -13.85 -1.42 -15.80
N SER A 509 -13.46 -2.63 -15.38
CA SER A 509 -13.36 -3.78 -16.28
C SER A 509 -14.67 -4.56 -16.41
N GLY A 510 -15.57 -4.42 -15.43
CA GLY A 510 -16.78 -5.24 -15.35
C GLY A 510 -16.50 -6.72 -15.07
N VAL A 511 -15.32 -7.05 -14.51
CA VAL A 511 -14.92 -8.42 -14.20
C VAL A 511 -14.70 -8.58 -12.70
N LEU A 512 -15.52 -9.42 -12.06
CA LEU A 512 -15.32 -9.82 -10.67
C LEU A 512 -14.30 -10.96 -10.57
N PRO A 513 -13.24 -10.81 -9.76
CA PRO A 513 -12.28 -11.88 -9.54
C PRO A 513 -12.88 -13.01 -8.69
N PRO A 514 -12.44 -14.25 -8.90
CA PRO A 514 -12.79 -15.37 -8.05
C PRO A 514 -11.98 -15.41 -6.76
N ASN A 515 -12.56 -15.99 -5.71
CA ASN A 515 -11.80 -16.58 -4.62
C ASN A 515 -11.41 -18.02 -5.01
N ARG A 516 -10.20 -18.19 -5.56
CA ARG A 516 -9.68 -19.52 -5.96
C ARG A 516 -9.36 -20.44 -4.78
N SER A 517 -9.16 -19.88 -3.60
CA SER A 517 -8.86 -20.64 -2.38
C SER A 517 -10.12 -21.18 -1.69
N LEU A 518 -11.31 -20.79 -2.15
CA LEU A 518 -12.60 -21.19 -1.59
C LEU A 518 -13.11 -22.48 -2.25
N ASP A 519 -12.96 -23.60 -1.55
CA ASP A 519 -13.50 -24.89 -2.00
C ASP A 519 -14.90 -25.10 -1.45
N CYS A 520 -15.09 -24.82 -0.16
CA CYS A 520 -16.34 -25.00 0.56
C CYS A 520 -16.52 -23.87 1.56
N LEU A 521 -17.55 -23.05 1.33
CA LEU A 521 -17.95 -21.98 2.25
C LEU A 521 -18.30 -22.56 3.62
N ASP A 522 -17.87 -21.89 4.68
CA ASP A 522 -18.20 -22.30 6.04
C ASP A 522 -19.66 -22.02 6.40
N ASP A 523 -20.27 -22.98 7.09
CA ASP A 523 -21.66 -22.95 7.55
C ASP A 523 -21.91 -21.74 8.47
N ALA A 524 -20.84 -21.20 9.10
CA ALA A 524 -20.90 -19.95 9.88
C ALA A 524 -21.37 -18.73 9.07
N MET A 525 -21.28 -18.76 7.74
CA MET A 525 -21.75 -17.68 6.84
C MET A 525 -23.04 -18.06 6.09
N ALA A 526 -23.66 -19.20 6.39
CA ALA A 526 -24.85 -19.69 5.68
C ALA A 526 -26.07 -18.75 5.80
N GLY A 527 -26.10 -17.87 6.81
CA GLY A 527 -27.16 -16.89 7.02
C GLY A 527 -27.00 -15.57 6.26
N ALA A 528 -25.92 -15.39 5.49
CA ALA A 528 -25.70 -14.17 4.70
C ALA A 528 -26.42 -14.29 3.34
N GLU A 529 -27.74 -14.08 3.35
CA GLU A 529 -28.62 -14.28 2.19
C GLU A 529 -28.31 -13.34 1.01
N HIS A 530 -27.76 -12.14 1.28
CA HIS A 530 -27.40 -11.21 0.22
C HIS A 530 -26.02 -11.49 -0.38
N LEU A 531 -25.15 -12.26 0.28
CA LEU A 531 -23.75 -12.41 -0.15
C LEU A 531 -23.56 -13.60 -1.10
N VAL A 532 -22.79 -13.36 -2.16
CA VAL A 532 -22.40 -14.41 -3.13
C VAL A 532 -20.89 -14.43 -3.29
N TRP A 533 -20.26 -15.59 -3.12
CA TRP A 533 -18.81 -15.77 -3.26
C TRP A 533 -18.45 -16.42 -4.61
N PRO A 534 -17.93 -15.65 -5.59
CA PRO A 534 -17.51 -16.22 -6.87
C PRO A 534 -16.29 -17.13 -6.69
N ARG A 535 -16.36 -18.34 -7.24
CA ARG A 535 -15.20 -19.26 -7.36
C ARG A 535 -14.61 -19.28 -8.77
N GLN A 536 -15.26 -18.59 -9.70
CA GLN A 536 -14.82 -18.40 -11.08
C GLN A 536 -14.96 -16.92 -11.44
N PRO A 537 -14.12 -16.40 -12.36
CA PRO A 537 -14.24 -15.01 -12.78
C PRO A 537 -15.61 -14.75 -13.39
N LEU A 538 -16.31 -13.72 -12.92
CA LEU A 538 -17.60 -13.32 -13.49
C LEU A 538 -17.41 -12.09 -14.36
N ARG A 539 -17.60 -12.27 -15.67
CA ARG A 539 -17.57 -11.18 -16.65
C ARG A 539 -18.99 -10.63 -16.79
N LEU A 540 -19.28 -9.59 -16.02
CA LEU A 540 -20.59 -8.97 -15.96
C LEU A 540 -20.77 -7.92 -17.07
N GLY A 541 -19.69 -7.29 -17.52
CA GLY A 541 -19.62 -6.53 -18.78
C GLY A 541 -20.88 -5.71 -19.13
N GLU A 542 -21.35 -5.85 -20.38
CA GLU A 542 -22.56 -5.18 -20.89
C GLU A 542 -23.87 -5.71 -20.29
N SER A 543 -23.90 -6.92 -19.72
CA SER A 543 -25.14 -7.53 -19.22
C SER A 543 -25.52 -7.03 -17.82
N MET A 544 -24.54 -6.62 -17.02
CA MET A 544 -24.73 -5.95 -15.73
C MET A 544 -23.56 -4.98 -15.46
N PRO A 545 -23.60 -3.76 -16.03
CA PRO A 545 -22.61 -2.73 -15.74
C PRO A 545 -22.55 -2.39 -14.25
N LEU A 546 -21.35 -2.41 -13.66
CA LEU A 546 -21.16 -2.23 -12.22
C LEU A 546 -21.21 -0.74 -11.86
N ARG A 547 -22.18 -0.34 -11.03
CA ARG A 547 -22.37 1.06 -10.63
C ARG A 547 -21.62 1.44 -9.34
N GLY A 548 -21.47 0.54 -8.38
CA GLY A 548 -20.68 0.83 -7.19
C GLY A 548 -20.34 -0.40 -6.36
N ALA A 549 -19.54 -0.17 -5.34
CA ALA A 549 -19.08 -1.20 -4.43
C ALA A 549 -18.75 -0.66 -3.04
N LEU A 550 -18.72 -1.58 -2.09
CA LEU A 550 -18.25 -1.34 -0.73
C LEU A 550 -16.85 -1.94 -0.53
N LEU A 551 -16.10 -1.34 0.38
CA LEU A 551 -14.86 -1.87 0.93
C LEU A 551 -14.92 -1.77 2.44
N THR A 552 -14.55 -2.84 3.12
CA THR A 552 -14.35 -2.84 4.58
C THR A 552 -12.94 -3.27 4.94
N SER A 553 -12.39 -2.64 5.98
CA SER A 553 -11.10 -3.01 6.57
C SER A 553 -11.20 -2.96 8.09
N LEU A 554 -10.80 -4.03 8.77
CA LEU A 554 -10.95 -4.19 10.22
C LEU A 554 -9.58 -4.37 10.87
N GLY A 555 -9.17 -3.39 11.67
CA GLY A 555 -7.90 -3.35 12.38
C GLY A 555 -8.02 -3.68 13.86
N PHE A 556 -6.92 -4.17 14.43
CA PHE A 556 -6.76 -4.31 15.88
C PHE A 556 -6.98 -2.96 16.58
N GLY A 557 -7.44 -3.02 17.84
CA GLY A 557 -7.77 -1.80 18.58
C GLY A 557 -9.13 -1.23 18.20
N HIS A 558 -10.02 -2.06 17.63
CA HIS A 558 -11.38 -1.69 17.27
C HIS A 558 -11.42 -0.54 16.27
N VAL A 559 -10.75 -0.70 15.12
CA VAL A 559 -10.84 0.29 14.03
C VAL A 559 -11.41 -0.37 12.79
N SER A 560 -12.66 -0.06 12.46
CA SER A 560 -13.34 -0.56 11.26
C SER A 560 -13.54 0.58 10.27
N GLY A 561 -12.86 0.54 9.13
CA GLY A 561 -13.07 1.46 8.00
C GLY A 561 -14.10 0.91 7.01
N LEU A 562 -15.03 1.75 6.56
CA LEU A 562 -15.99 1.45 5.50
C LEU A 562 -15.96 2.54 4.42
N ILE A 563 -15.73 2.12 3.18
CA ILE A 563 -15.67 3.01 2.02
C ILE A 563 -16.71 2.55 0.99
N ALA A 564 -17.45 3.49 0.40
CA ALA A 564 -18.30 3.25 -0.76
C ALA A 564 -17.73 4.01 -1.96
N VAL A 565 -17.56 3.30 -3.07
CA VAL A 565 -17.02 3.86 -4.31
C VAL A 565 -18.01 3.64 -5.44
N ALA A 566 -18.31 4.70 -6.17
CA ALA A 566 -19.12 4.67 -7.38
C ALA A 566 -18.23 4.60 -8.62
N HIS A 567 -18.79 4.05 -9.70
CA HIS A 567 -18.16 4.00 -11.01
C HIS A 567 -17.78 5.41 -11.50
N PRO A 568 -16.68 5.57 -12.27
CA PRO A 568 -16.26 6.86 -12.84
C PRO A 568 -17.33 7.62 -13.64
N GLU A 569 -18.37 6.92 -14.11
CA GLU A 569 -19.47 7.52 -14.86
C GLU A 569 -20.19 8.61 -14.05
N ALA A 570 -20.31 8.46 -12.73
CA ALA A 570 -20.88 9.48 -11.86
C ALA A 570 -20.18 10.84 -11.98
N PHE A 571 -18.84 10.83 -12.10
CA PHE A 571 -18.05 12.05 -12.25
C PHE A 571 -18.36 12.74 -13.57
N TYR A 572 -18.34 12.02 -14.69
CA TYR A 572 -18.61 12.61 -15.99
C TYR A 572 -20.04 13.11 -16.12
N ARG A 573 -21.01 12.49 -15.45
CA ARG A 573 -22.37 13.02 -15.36
C ARG A 573 -22.48 14.31 -14.53
N ALA A 574 -21.67 14.45 -13.47
CA ALA A 574 -21.56 15.74 -12.79
C ALA A 574 -20.92 16.82 -13.69
N VAL A 575 -19.88 16.47 -14.46
CA VAL A 575 -19.29 17.38 -15.46
C VAL A 575 -20.33 17.78 -16.51
N GLU A 576 -21.09 16.83 -17.04
CA GLU A 576 -22.15 17.10 -18.01
C GLU A 576 -23.23 18.04 -17.43
N ALA A 577 -23.68 17.78 -16.20
CA ALA A 577 -24.70 18.58 -15.54
C ALA A 577 -24.25 20.03 -15.28
N GLN A 578 -22.98 20.25 -14.96
CA GLN A 578 -22.45 21.57 -14.58
C GLN A 578 -21.79 22.34 -15.73
N ARG A 579 -21.14 21.63 -16.66
CA ARG A 579 -20.29 22.21 -17.72
C ARG A 579 -20.73 21.81 -19.14
N GLY A 580 -21.80 21.03 -19.27
CA GLY A 580 -22.37 20.61 -20.55
C GLY A 580 -21.79 19.30 -21.10
N ALA A 581 -22.57 18.62 -21.94
CA ALA A 581 -22.24 17.30 -22.50
C ALA A 581 -20.95 17.29 -23.34
N GLU A 582 -20.70 18.35 -24.11
CA GLU A 582 -19.47 18.47 -24.93
C GLU A 582 -18.22 18.52 -24.04
N THR A 583 -18.26 19.29 -22.94
CA THR A 583 -17.15 19.36 -21.97
C THR A 583 -16.92 18.01 -21.29
N ALA A 584 -17.99 17.29 -20.97
CA ALA A 584 -17.89 15.96 -20.35
C ALA A 584 -17.25 14.93 -21.30
N GLU A 585 -17.62 14.93 -22.58
CA GLU A 585 -17.02 14.03 -23.57
C GLU A 585 -15.55 14.40 -23.83
N ALA A 586 -15.24 15.69 -23.98
CA ALA A 586 -13.86 16.16 -24.11
C ALA A 586 -13.00 15.78 -22.88
N ALA A 587 -13.57 15.81 -21.67
CA ALA A 587 -12.87 15.36 -20.46
C ALA A 587 -12.58 13.84 -20.49
N ARG A 588 -13.48 13.01 -21.03
CA ARG A 588 -13.25 11.57 -21.23
C ARG A 588 -12.14 11.32 -22.25
N GLU A 589 -12.16 12.05 -23.36
CA GLU A 589 -11.12 11.93 -24.39
C GLU A 589 -9.74 12.29 -23.84
N ARG A 590 -9.63 13.41 -23.09
CA ARG A 590 -8.39 13.82 -22.42
C ARG A 590 -7.93 12.76 -21.41
N ALA A 591 -8.82 12.25 -20.58
CA ALA A 591 -8.50 11.19 -19.63
C ALA A 591 -7.94 9.94 -20.33
N ALA A 592 -8.56 9.51 -21.43
CA ALA A 592 -8.10 8.35 -22.21
C ALA A 592 -6.75 8.60 -22.89
N VAL A 593 -6.47 9.83 -23.34
CA VAL A 593 -5.14 10.23 -23.84
C VAL A 593 -4.10 10.11 -22.73
N ARG A 594 -4.38 10.68 -21.55
CA ARG A 594 -3.45 10.64 -20.41
C ARG A 594 -3.14 9.22 -19.94
N GLU A 595 -4.14 8.36 -19.79
CA GLU A 595 -3.89 6.96 -19.40
C GLU A 595 -2.95 6.25 -20.39
N ARG A 596 -3.11 6.50 -21.69
CA ARG A 596 -2.20 5.96 -22.71
C ARG A 596 -0.80 6.56 -22.61
N GLU A 597 -0.68 7.87 -22.41
CA GLU A 597 0.61 8.54 -22.25
C GLU A 597 1.36 8.03 -21.01
N GLY A 598 0.68 7.91 -19.88
CA GLY A 598 1.24 7.33 -18.67
C GLY A 598 1.71 5.88 -18.85
N ALA A 599 0.92 5.06 -19.55
CA ALA A 599 1.33 3.71 -19.92
C ALA A 599 2.57 3.71 -20.84
N TRP A 600 2.63 4.61 -21.82
CA TRP A 600 3.79 4.74 -22.70
C TRP A 600 5.05 5.22 -21.99
N THR A 601 4.93 6.18 -21.07
CA THR A 601 6.06 6.65 -20.24
C THR A 601 6.64 5.51 -19.43
N ARG A 602 5.78 4.70 -18.80
CA ARG A 602 6.20 3.50 -18.06
C ARG A 602 6.94 2.51 -18.95
N VAL A 603 6.37 2.15 -20.11
CA VAL A 603 7.00 1.23 -21.06
C VAL A 603 8.34 1.78 -21.52
N ARG A 604 8.44 3.08 -21.81
CA ARG A 604 9.73 3.69 -22.19
C ARG A 604 10.76 3.56 -21.08
N GLY A 605 10.41 3.86 -19.82
CA GLY A 605 11.35 3.71 -18.70
C GLY A 605 11.80 2.26 -18.47
N ILE A 606 10.91 1.28 -18.67
CA ILE A 606 11.26 -0.15 -18.61
C ILE A 606 12.28 -0.51 -19.72
N TYR A 607 12.15 0.09 -20.91
CA TYR A 607 12.97 -0.19 -22.10
C TYR A 607 14.14 0.82 -22.25
N GLY A 608 14.79 1.17 -21.14
CA GLY A 608 16.00 2.02 -21.13
C GLY A 608 15.78 3.51 -21.41
N GLY A 609 14.53 3.97 -21.40
CA GLY A 609 14.19 5.38 -21.53
C GLY A 609 14.50 6.20 -20.28
N ALA A 610 13.89 7.39 -20.20
CA ALA A 610 14.05 8.25 -19.03
C ALA A 610 13.58 7.53 -17.73
N PRO A 611 14.24 7.80 -16.59
CA PRO A 611 13.83 7.26 -15.29
C PRO A 611 12.36 7.56 -14.97
N LEU A 612 11.69 6.62 -14.30
CA LEU A 612 10.28 6.79 -13.91
C LEU A 612 10.14 7.70 -12.68
N TYR A 613 11.13 7.66 -11.80
CA TYR A 613 11.30 8.56 -10.69
C TYR A 613 12.34 9.63 -11.03
N GLU A 614 11.98 10.88 -10.79
CA GLU A 614 12.91 12.02 -10.83
C GLU A 614 12.73 12.86 -9.57
N ARG A 615 13.84 13.08 -8.85
CA ARG A 615 13.84 13.87 -7.61
C ARG A 615 13.70 15.36 -7.95
N PRO A 616 12.78 16.10 -7.31
CA PRO A 616 12.70 17.55 -7.45
C PRO A 616 14.00 18.24 -7.00
N VAL A 617 14.48 19.18 -7.80
CA VAL A 617 15.69 19.97 -7.52
C VAL A 617 15.34 21.23 -6.75
N ALA A 618 16.20 21.65 -5.82
CA ALA A 618 16.14 22.93 -5.11
C ALA A 618 14.76 23.27 -4.50
N ARG A 619 14.02 22.27 -4.01
CA ARG A 619 12.65 22.42 -3.48
C ARG A 619 11.66 23.09 -4.46
N ARG A 620 11.97 23.05 -5.76
CA ARG A 620 11.25 23.78 -6.83
C ARG A 620 11.24 25.30 -6.64
N LEU A 621 12.23 25.89 -5.97
CA LEU A 621 12.30 27.35 -5.74
C LEU A 621 13.36 28.06 -6.59
N GLY A 622 13.96 27.35 -7.55
CA GLY A 622 15.04 27.85 -8.38
C GLY A 622 16.38 27.96 -7.64
N GLU A 623 17.31 28.73 -8.22
CA GLU A 623 18.63 28.97 -7.67
C GLU A 623 18.69 30.30 -6.89
N GLY A 624 19.51 30.36 -5.84
CA GLY A 624 19.68 31.56 -5.02
C GLY A 624 20.41 31.29 -3.71
N SER A 625 20.76 32.35 -2.99
CA SER A 625 21.26 32.24 -1.62
C SER A 625 20.18 31.69 -0.68
N ALA A 626 20.58 31.12 0.46
CA ALA A 626 19.63 30.58 1.43
C ALA A 626 18.60 31.61 1.93
N ALA A 627 18.99 32.89 2.00
CA ALA A 627 18.08 33.98 2.39
C ALA A 627 17.06 34.27 1.28
N GLU A 628 17.50 34.36 0.02
CA GLU A 628 16.61 34.59 -1.12
C GLU A 628 15.61 33.45 -1.29
N ILE A 629 16.04 32.19 -1.17
CA ILE A 629 15.14 31.04 -1.28
C ILE A 629 14.10 31.05 -0.15
N LYS A 630 14.49 31.45 1.07
CA LYS A 630 13.54 31.57 2.19
C LYS A 630 12.49 32.66 1.94
N ASP A 631 12.89 33.79 1.37
CA ASP A 631 11.98 34.88 1.05
C ASP A 631 11.05 34.50 -0.12
N LEU A 632 11.56 33.79 -1.13
CA LEU A 632 10.76 33.23 -2.23
C LEU A 632 9.73 32.22 -1.72
N GLU A 633 10.13 31.30 -0.83
CA GLU A 633 9.26 30.33 -0.20
C GLU A 633 8.13 31.00 0.57
N ALA A 634 8.45 32.02 1.39
CA ALA A 634 7.46 32.77 2.13
C ALA A 634 6.49 33.53 1.21
N ALA A 635 7.00 34.18 0.16
CA ALA A 635 6.17 34.88 -0.81
C ALA A 635 5.25 33.93 -1.59
N MET A 636 5.77 32.76 -1.98
CA MET A 636 5.02 31.70 -2.64
C MET A 636 3.87 31.20 -1.74
N LEU A 637 4.14 30.89 -0.47
CA LEU A 637 3.13 30.37 0.44
C LEU A 637 1.99 31.36 0.77
N LEU A 638 2.27 32.66 0.71
CA LEU A 638 1.29 33.71 1.02
C LEU A 638 0.49 34.18 -0.19
N SER A 639 0.89 33.79 -1.40
CA SER A 639 0.21 34.19 -2.64
C SER A 639 -0.79 33.12 -3.08
N PRO A 640 -2.09 33.45 -3.22
CA PRO A 640 -3.10 32.47 -3.64
C PRO A 640 -2.89 31.97 -5.09
N ASP A 641 -2.17 32.76 -5.89
CA ASP A 641 -1.92 32.49 -7.31
C ASP A 641 -0.64 31.68 -7.54
N SER A 642 0.09 31.30 -6.48
CA SER A 642 1.35 30.56 -6.62
C SER A 642 1.16 29.23 -7.32
N ARG A 643 1.91 29.02 -8.39
CA ARG A 643 1.90 27.79 -9.21
C ARG A 643 3.31 27.48 -9.68
N ALA A 644 3.56 26.23 -10.03
CA ALA A 644 4.75 25.82 -10.76
C ALA A 644 4.65 26.25 -12.22
N ASP A 645 5.75 26.72 -12.80
CA ASP A 645 5.86 26.99 -14.23
C ASP A 645 6.14 25.71 -15.05
N ALA A 646 6.43 25.87 -16.35
CA ALA A 646 6.70 24.76 -17.26
C ALA A 646 7.97 23.97 -16.90
N ASP A 647 8.93 24.61 -16.20
CA ASP A 647 10.16 23.97 -15.70
C ASP A 647 9.94 23.36 -14.30
N GLY A 648 8.72 23.46 -13.76
CA GLY A 648 8.34 22.93 -12.47
C GLY A 648 8.84 23.77 -11.30
N VAL A 649 9.15 25.05 -11.52
CA VAL A 649 9.60 26.03 -10.51
C VAL A 649 8.42 26.82 -9.97
N LEU A 650 8.26 26.83 -8.65
CA LEU A 650 7.26 27.57 -7.91
C LEU A 650 7.62 29.05 -7.83
N SER A 651 6.63 29.92 -8.04
CA SER A 651 6.78 31.36 -7.85
C SER A 651 5.52 32.00 -7.27
N ALA A 652 5.69 33.16 -6.63
CA ALA A 652 4.59 33.91 -6.01
C ALA A 652 3.69 34.60 -7.03
N SER A 653 4.20 34.87 -8.23
CA SER A 653 3.42 35.37 -9.36
C SER A 653 3.01 34.18 -10.19
N GLY A 654 1.73 33.79 -10.16
CA GLY A 654 1.24 32.66 -10.94
C GLY A 654 1.78 32.70 -12.37
N GLY A 655 2.51 31.65 -12.77
CA GLY A 655 2.90 31.48 -14.15
C GLY A 655 1.62 31.50 -14.98
N LEU A 656 1.39 32.57 -15.73
CA LEU A 656 0.24 32.74 -16.61
C LEU A 656 0.36 31.73 -17.76
N ILE A 657 0.05 30.46 -17.50
CA ILE A 657 -0.33 29.50 -18.53
C ILE A 657 -1.85 29.59 -18.57
N GLY A 658 -2.34 30.23 -19.64
CA GLY A 658 -3.67 30.84 -19.72
C GLY A 658 -4.83 29.98 -19.21
N ARG A 659 -5.53 30.48 -18.18
CA ARG A 659 -6.98 30.30 -18.10
C ARG A 659 -7.55 30.97 -19.35
N HIS A 660 -7.87 30.18 -20.38
CA HIS A 660 -8.76 30.64 -21.43
C HIS A 660 -10.10 30.97 -20.77
N SER A 661 -10.30 32.25 -20.49
CA SER A 661 -11.61 32.81 -20.23
C SER A 661 -12.47 32.52 -21.46
N VAL A 662 -13.36 31.54 -21.35
CA VAL A 662 -14.52 31.44 -22.23
C VAL A 662 -15.45 32.57 -21.79
N GLY A 663 -15.14 33.76 -22.27
CA GLY A 663 -15.93 34.98 -22.12
C GLY A 663 -16.57 35.31 -23.46
N GLN A 664 -17.88 35.06 -23.53
CA GLN A 664 -18.89 35.74 -24.34
C GLN A 664 -18.45 36.45 -25.63
N GLU A 665 -18.83 35.86 -26.78
CA GLU A 665 -19.62 36.54 -27.82
C GLU A 665 -20.81 35.67 -28.23
#